data_AF-A0A7W9JI82-F1
#
_entry.id   AF-A0A7W9JI82-F1
#
_cell.length_a   1.000
_cell.length_b   1.000
_cell.length_c   1.000
_cell.angle_alpha   90.00
_cell.angle_beta   90.00
_cell.angle_gamma   90.00
#
_symmetry.space_group_name_H-M   'P 1'
#
loop_
_entity.id
_entity.type
_entity.pdbx_description
1 polymer ?
#
loop_
_entity_poly.entity_id
_entity_poly.type
_entity_poly.pdbx_seq_one_letter_code
_entity_poly.pdbx_strand_id
1 'polypeptide(L)'
;MPQDTRAARRPHMAMLVGNHVVGDSRVEKAAVSAIRAGYRVTVVGVGHRSVFNLGRYGTVPILRVPVPFRRYAAWLTLHGGGPEAATDWSAVLDPEEAGRMTAWDRAHAGGSGLPQALVRGLSPHSLPDRVRGRLGRAARTLDARGPGRTLRLPAAGRRRRAVANFEAARTGHWREVWPMIADYEDAFLRALIDLDPDVVHVHDRHPLPAAAAYDRYRAAHGLDPVPWVYDAHEWVPGQMMAGPVDHRIAWKAAEAELIHEADAVLAVTDELSGRMQDYHALPERPTTVVNGPWGTQVPMAPEERLPLRTELGLAEDVPLLVYVGRLAAQRGIFTIVEALPHLPGVHVAFVGSPDLAPRAALRDLAARLGVADRIHIVDYVPSASVTWYVASATAGLSPLLPTPAHESAVPTKLREYLLAGLPSVVSDLREQARFVRDQGIGTVAAPDDGEDLARAVRELLEGIEGFRAAAADPALLDRHRWEASERALHEVWGRLAPTSAEPMPVEIAPDPATEAPRAGLLVIGDDDAAGPLVRAWPADSGPAVVRAPRPAPEGRGIVEGGPAALWDALAEWVADDLAFEAFLSTGQGPATGRAEALPLHELISLRARGRRAGMLAGDRLLADVHTRLLAVPGHPWAELDSDARAALDRRIRRGARPFREALEAGVPVLSHRRLEAVAVPGVQWLPLPLVPGPEPAGVAAPRSVLVLPGDRTAAERAAVEELLDALRSRGVAVEAPSGPRHRRRPDAFRGDVVLAPLHTGEPEAAALRALAAGSAVVAGPPAPATLTDLPAAPCTVAEDATLVDTVLGLLEEDPAAGRERRALAREHLDRVHSPQAVAARLLALLDPAPPQRPQG
;
A
#
# COMPACT_ATOMS: atom_id res chain seq x y z
N MET A 1 -43.50 -8.19 27.80
CA MET A 1 -42.90 -7.93 26.48
C MET A 1 -41.41 -7.72 26.69
N PRO A 2 -40.52 -8.47 26.04
CA PRO A 2 -39.11 -8.15 26.08
C PRO A 2 -38.90 -6.86 25.26
N GLN A 3 -38.28 -5.85 25.85
CA GLN A 3 -37.82 -4.66 25.13
C GLN A 3 -36.75 -5.11 24.12
N ASP A 4 -37.04 -4.90 22.84
CA ASP A 4 -36.13 -5.10 21.71
C ASP A 4 -34.97 -4.11 21.85
N THR A 5 -33.90 -4.51 22.53
CA THR A 5 -32.64 -3.76 22.60
C THR A 5 -31.83 -4.04 21.35
N ARG A 6 -32.34 -3.60 20.18
CA ARG A 6 -31.50 -3.50 18.98
C ARG A 6 -30.38 -2.51 19.28
N ALA A 7 -29.14 -2.99 19.23
CA ALA A 7 -27.96 -2.13 19.38
C ALA A 7 -28.05 -0.94 18.43
N ALA A 8 -27.66 0.26 18.90
CA ALA A 8 -27.75 1.48 18.11
C ALA A 8 -26.96 1.32 16.78
N ARG A 9 -27.60 1.67 15.65
CA ARG A 9 -26.98 1.53 14.32
C ARG A 9 -25.95 2.65 14.17
N ARG A 10 -24.70 2.25 13.93
CA ARG A 10 -23.59 3.14 13.53
C ARG A 10 -23.29 2.92 12.05
N PRO A 11 -23.77 3.80 11.13
CA PRO A 11 -23.49 3.66 9.71
C PRO A 11 -21.99 3.68 9.44
N HIS A 12 -21.54 2.87 8.49
CA HIS A 12 -20.16 2.82 8.03
C HIS A 12 -19.91 3.90 6.97
N MET A 13 -19.01 4.83 7.28
CA MET A 13 -18.55 5.86 6.35
C MET A 13 -17.17 5.50 5.81
N ALA A 14 -17.05 5.40 4.48
CA ALA A 14 -15.76 5.34 3.80
C ALA A 14 -15.35 6.74 3.33
N MET A 15 -14.25 7.29 3.84
CA MET A 15 -13.71 8.59 3.42
C MET A 15 -12.56 8.39 2.44
N LEU A 16 -12.70 8.77 1.17
CA LEU A 16 -11.72 8.50 0.13
C LEU A 16 -10.86 9.73 -0.13
N VAL A 17 -9.54 9.60 -0.24
CA VAL A 17 -8.63 10.71 -0.61
C VAL A 17 -7.49 10.25 -1.51
N GLY A 18 -7.15 11.06 -2.51
CA GLY A 18 -6.06 10.78 -3.47
C GLY A 18 -4.62 10.91 -2.94
N ASN A 19 -4.41 10.87 -1.63
CA ASN A 19 -3.09 11.07 -1.00
C ASN A 19 -2.86 10.04 0.12
N HIS A 20 -1.76 10.17 0.87
CA HIS A 20 -1.37 9.22 1.92
C HIS A 20 -2.12 9.38 3.25
N VAL A 21 -3.11 10.28 3.34
CA VAL A 21 -3.87 10.67 4.54
C VAL A 21 -3.05 11.40 5.61
N VAL A 22 -1.84 10.91 5.94
CA VAL A 22 -1.01 11.47 7.01
C VAL A 22 -0.59 12.90 6.67
N GLY A 23 -0.94 13.83 7.54
CA GLY A 23 -0.69 15.26 7.36
C GLY A 23 -1.77 15.96 6.54
N ASP A 24 -2.81 15.25 6.08
CA ASP A 24 -4.00 15.86 5.50
C ASP A 24 -4.99 16.25 6.62
N SER A 25 -4.74 17.43 7.18
CA SER A 25 -5.56 17.96 8.27
C SER A 25 -7.07 17.94 8.00
N ARG A 26 -7.53 18.15 6.76
CA ARG A 26 -8.97 18.22 6.47
C ARG A 26 -9.61 16.85 6.57
N VAL A 27 -9.00 15.84 5.95
CA VAL A 27 -9.47 14.45 5.99
C VAL A 27 -9.43 13.92 7.42
N GLU A 28 -8.32 14.16 8.12
CA GLU A 28 -8.16 13.77 9.53
C GLU A 28 -9.25 14.37 10.42
N LYS A 29 -9.53 15.67 10.29
CA LYS A 29 -10.58 16.34 11.07
C LYS A 29 -11.98 15.90 10.67
N ALA A 30 -12.25 15.69 9.38
CA ALA A 30 -13.52 15.16 8.91
C ALA A 30 -13.78 13.77 9.51
N ALA A 31 -12.77 12.90 9.53
CA ALA A 31 -12.89 11.56 10.10
C ALA A 31 -13.20 11.59 11.61
N VAL A 32 -12.50 12.44 12.37
CA VAL A 32 -12.79 12.66 13.80
C VAL A 32 -14.21 13.18 13.98
N SER A 33 -14.63 14.16 13.18
CA SER A 33 -15.98 14.72 13.22
C SER A 33 -17.06 13.70 12.91
N ALA A 34 -16.83 12.77 11.98
CA ALA A 34 -17.77 11.70 11.68
C ALA A 34 -17.89 10.70 12.84
N ILE A 35 -16.79 10.35 13.52
CA ILE A 35 -16.86 9.51 14.72
C ILE A 35 -17.64 10.22 15.84
N ARG A 36 -17.40 11.52 16.05
CA ARG A 36 -18.16 12.34 16.99
C ARG A 36 -19.65 12.42 16.64
N ALA A 37 -20.00 12.36 15.36
CA ALA A 37 -21.39 12.27 14.92
C ALA A 37 -21.99 10.85 15.06
N GLY A 38 -21.21 9.86 15.47
CA GLY A 38 -21.70 8.50 15.73
C GLY A 38 -21.48 7.50 14.58
N TYR A 39 -20.73 7.87 13.54
CA TYR A 39 -20.39 6.98 12.43
C TYR A 39 -19.22 6.04 12.78
N ARG A 40 -19.21 4.85 12.18
CA ARG A 40 -18.00 4.03 12.07
C ARG A 40 -17.24 4.51 10.84
N VAL A 41 -15.98 4.90 10.95
CA VAL A 41 -15.23 5.52 9.84
C VAL A 41 -14.06 4.66 9.41
N THR A 42 -13.86 4.51 8.11
CA THR A 42 -12.60 4.03 7.51
C THR A 42 -12.13 5.06 6.50
N VAL A 43 -10.89 5.55 6.63
CA VAL A 43 -10.29 6.45 5.63
C VAL A 43 -9.54 5.61 4.60
N VAL A 44 -9.84 5.80 3.32
CA VAL A 44 -9.16 5.16 2.20
C VAL A 44 -8.25 6.18 1.52
N GLY A 45 -6.93 5.96 1.57
CA GLY A 45 -5.92 6.78 0.90
C GLY A 45 -5.20 6.01 -0.21
N VAL A 46 -4.11 6.57 -0.73
CA VAL A 46 -3.22 5.94 -1.71
C VAL A 46 -1.91 5.50 -1.04
N GLY A 47 -1.40 4.32 -1.38
CA GLY A 47 -0.13 3.80 -0.86
C GLY A 47 1.10 4.48 -1.47
N HIS A 48 2.19 4.63 -0.71
CA HIS A 48 3.52 4.92 -1.27
C HIS A 48 4.24 3.60 -1.54
N ARG A 49 5.21 3.56 -2.49
CA ARG A 49 6.08 2.37 -2.66
C ARG A 49 6.88 1.99 -1.39
N SER A 50 6.95 2.89 -0.41
CA SER A 50 7.72 2.74 0.83
C SER A 50 6.95 3.10 2.11
N VAL A 51 5.62 3.31 2.05
CA VAL A 51 4.83 3.68 3.24
C VAL A 51 3.55 2.83 3.30
N PHE A 52 3.43 2.14 4.43
CA PHE A 52 2.30 1.40 5.03
C PHE A 52 0.91 1.56 4.41
N ASN A 53 0.28 0.47 3.94
CA ASN A 53 -1.10 0.50 3.44
C ASN A 53 -2.19 0.30 4.49
N LEU A 54 -1.82 0.14 5.75
CA LEU A 54 -2.71 0.21 6.91
C LEU A 54 -2.12 1.16 7.95
N GLY A 55 -2.91 2.07 8.49
CA GLY A 55 -2.45 3.00 9.51
C GLY A 55 -3.60 3.38 10.43
N ARG A 56 -3.31 4.21 11.42
CA ARG A 56 -4.34 4.87 12.20
C ARG A 56 -4.04 6.35 12.35
N TYR A 57 -5.09 7.15 12.41
CA TYR A 57 -5.04 8.50 12.95
C TYR A 57 -5.84 8.49 14.24
N GLY A 58 -5.18 8.50 15.40
CA GLY A 58 -5.82 8.17 16.68
C GLY A 58 -6.51 6.81 16.61
N THR A 59 -7.84 6.79 16.75
CA THR A 59 -8.66 5.56 16.66
C THR A 59 -9.16 5.24 15.25
N VAL A 60 -8.97 6.14 14.27
CA VAL A 60 -9.52 5.99 12.91
C VAL A 60 -8.66 5.05 12.06
N PRO A 61 -9.20 3.93 11.54
CA PRO A 61 -8.46 3.07 10.62
C PRO A 61 -8.26 3.75 9.26
N ILE A 62 -7.02 3.67 8.76
CA ILE A 62 -6.61 4.11 7.42
C ILE A 62 -6.28 2.88 6.58
N LEU A 63 -6.94 2.72 5.44
CA LEU A 63 -6.64 1.78 4.38
C LEU A 63 -5.98 2.54 3.22
N ARG A 64 -4.77 2.22 2.79
CA ARG A 64 -4.18 2.86 1.61
C ARG A 64 -4.17 1.87 0.45
N VAL A 65 -4.82 2.21 -0.65
CA VAL A 65 -4.86 1.35 -1.82
C VAL A 65 -3.63 1.59 -2.71
N PRO A 66 -2.98 0.54 -3.23
CA PRO A 66 -1.95 0.70 -4.23
C PRO A 66 -2.61 1.11 -5.56
N VAL A 67 -2.14 2.20 -6.14
CA VAL A 67 -2.53 2.61 -7.51
C VAL A 67 -1.39 2.21 -8.45
N PRO A 68 -1.55 1.13 -9.24
CA PRO A 68 -0.43 0.55 -9.97
C PRO A 68 -0.05 1.35 -11.23
N PHE A 69 -0.88 2.33 -11.64
CA PHE A 69 -0.69 3.20 -12.80
C PHE A 69 -0.39 2.42 -14.10
N ARG A 70 -0.98 1.23 -14.28
CA ARG A 70 -0.67 0.36 -15.42
C ARG A 70 -1.12 0.98 -16.73
N ARG A 71 -2.35 1.50 -16.76
CA ARG A 71 -2.89 2.13 -17.97
C ARG A 71 -2.18 3.43 -18.25
N TYR A 72 -1.88 4.21 -17.20
CA TYR A 72 -1.08 5.42 -17.38
C TYR A 72 0.34 5.14 -17.90
N ALA A 73 1.01 4.08 -17.40
CA ALA A 73 2.34 3.68 -17.88
C ALA A 73 2.29 3.15 -19.33
N ALA A 74 1.28 2.36 -19.67
CA ALA A 74 1.04 1.92 -21.04
C ALA A 74 0.77 3.13 -21.95
N TRP A 75 -0.10 4.05 -21.55
CA TRP A 75 -0.37 5.32 -22.22
C TRP A 75 0.91 6.14 -22.44
N LEU A 76 1.80 6.27 -21.45
CA LEU A 76 3.09 6.96 -21.60
C LEU A 76 3.98 6.29 -22.66
N THR A 77 3.95 4.97 -22.74
CA THR A 77 4.74 4.18 -23.70
C THR A 77 4.13 4.22 -25.11
N LEU A 78 2.80 4.25 -25.16
CA LEU A 78 1.96 4.10 -26.35
C LEU A 78 1.43 5.42 -26.87
N HIS A 79 1.87 6.59 -26.40
CA HIS A 79 1.52 7.85 -27.07
C HIS A 79 2.37 8.14 -28.32
N GLY A 80 2.67 7.05 -29.04
CA GLY A 80 2.76 6.89 -30.49
C GLY A 80 1.87 5.76 -31.09
N GLY A 81 0.85 5.24 -30.41
CA GLY A 81 0.01 4.12 -30.85
C GLY A 81 -1.20 3.77 -29.97
N GLY A 82 -2.41 4.12 -30.45
CA GLY A 82 -3.69 3.40 -30.19
C GLY A 82 -4.44 3.67 -28.87
N PRO A 83 -5.79 3.82 -28.90
CA PRO A 83 -6.61 3.94 -27.70
C PRO A 83 -6.71 2.60 -26.94
N GLU A 84 -6.49 2.60 -25.62
CA GLU A 84 -6.89 1.52 -24.72
C GLU A 84 -8.34 1.73 -24.25
N ALA A 85 -9.07 0.64 -23.98
CA ALA A 85 -10.47 0.70 -23.58
C ALA A 85 -10.67 1.44 -22.24
N ALA A 86 -11.76 2.22 -22.14
CA ALA A 86 -12.07 3.14 -21.03
C ALA A 86 -12.02 2.52 -19.63
N THR A 87 -12.43 1.25 -19.47
CA THR A 87 -12.25 0.47 -18.22
C THR A 87 -12.12 -1.01 -18.57
N ASP A 88 -11.12 -1.69 -17.99
CA ASP A 88 -10.97 -3.14 -18.11
C ASP A 88 -11.42 -3.80 -16.81
N TRP A 89 -12.74 -3.97 -16.65
CA TRP A 89 -13.33 -4.60 -15.46
C TRP A 89 -12.74 -5.98 -15.18
N SER A 90 -12.30 -6.69 -16.23
CA SER A 90 -11.69 -8.02 -16.11
C SER A 90 -10.32 -8.01 -15.44
N ALA A 91 -9.67 -6.84 -15.33
CA ALA A 91 -8.42 -6.67 -14.60
C ALA A 91 -8.61 -6.41 -13.10
N VAL A 92 -9.84 -6.13 -12.64
CA VAL A 92 -10.15 -5.63 -11.29
C VAL A 92 -11.12 -6.52 -10.53
N LEU A 93 -12.11 -7.06 -11.24
CA LEU A 93 -13.19 -7.88 -10.71
C LEU A 93 -13.05 -9.31 -11.20
N ASP A 94 -13.77 -10.24 -10.57
CA ASP A 94 -13.82 -11.60 -11.11
C ASP A 94 -14.52 -11.62 -12.49
N PRO A 95 -14.31 -12.65 -13.32
CA PRO A 95 -14.83 -12.66 -14.70
C PRO A 95 -16.36 -12.56 -14.79
N GLU A 96 -17.08 -13.05 -13.79
CA GLU A 96 -18.54 -13.04 -13.78
C GLU A 96 -19.08 -11.65 -13.42
N GLU A 97 -18.51 -11.03 -12.39
CA GLU A 97 -18.75 -9.64 -12.00
C GLU A 97 -18.39 -8.67 -13.12
N ALA A 98 -17.21 -8.84 -13.72
CA ALA A 98 -16.77 -8.04 -14.86
C ALA A 98 -17.72 -8.20 -16.06
N GLY A 99 -18.20 -9.42 -16.30
CA GLY A 99 -19.21 -9.71 -17.32
C GLY A 99 -20.52 -8.97 -17.06
N ARG A 100 -21.01 -8.99 -15.81
CA ARG A 100 -22.21 -8.25 -15.38
C ARG A 100 -22.05 -6.75 -15.56
N MET A 101 -20.96 -6.17 -15.06
CA MET A 101 -20.69 -4.73 -15.20
C MET A 101 -20.57 -4.32 -16.67
N THR A 102 -19.84 -5.09 -17.48
CA THR A 102 -19.72 -4.82 -18.92
C THR A 102 -21.06 -4.95 -19.65
N ALA A 103 -21.92 -5.88 -19.24
CA ALA A 103 -23.27 -6.01 -19.80
C ALA A 103 -24.16 -4.84 -19.37
N TRP A 104 -24.09 -4.44 -18.10
CA TRP A 104 -24.82 -3.29 -17.56
C TRP A 104 -24.39 -2.01 -18.28
N ASP A 105 -23.08 -1.75 -18.40
CA ASP A 105 -22.54 -0.60 -19.12
C ASP A 105 -23.03 -0.59 -20.57
N ARG A 106 -22.99 -1.73 -21.28
CA ARG A 106 -23.50 -1.81 -22.66
C ARG A 106 -25.01 -1.56 -22.76
N ALA A 107 -25.79 -2.04 -21.80
CA ALA A 107 -27.23 -1.84 -21.77
C ALA A 107 -27.60 -0.38 -21.44
N HIS A 108 -26.78 0.31 -20.64
CA HIS A 108 -27.04 1.67 -20.16
C HIS A 108 -26.21 2.75 -20.89
N ALA A 109 -25.28 2.36 -21.75
CA ALA A 109 -24.54 3.24 -22.67
C ALA A 109 -25.46 3.97 -23.66
N GLY A 110 -26.70 3.50 -23.84
CA GLY A 110 -27.73 4.11 -24.68
C GLY A 110 -28.54 5.24 -24.04
N GLY A 111 -28.29 5.62 -22.79
CA GLY A 111 -29.19 6.46 -21.99
C GLY A 111 -29.03 7.98 -22.09
N SER A 112 -27.91 8.50 -22.62
CA SER A 112 -27.75 9.94 -22.83
C SER A 112 -27.58 10.20 -24.32
N GLY A 113 -28.64 10.66 -24.98
CA GLY A 113 -28.54 11.10 -26.37
C GLY A 113 -27.38 12.08 -26.54
N LEU A 114 -26.78 12.15 -27.73
CA LEU A 114 -25.75 13.12 -28.09
C LEU A 114 -26.01 14.55 -27.52
N PRO A 115 -27.27 15.05 -27.46
CA PRO A 115 -27.60 16.32 -26.81
C PRO A 115 -27.40 16.34 -25.29
N GLN A 116 -27.73 15.26 -24.59
CA GLN A 116 -27.61 15.16 -23.13
C GLN A 116 -26.17 14.88 -22.70
N ALA A 117 -25.41 14.13 -23.52
CA ALA A 117 -23.95 13.99 -23.41
C ALA A 117 -23.22 15.31 -23.73
N LEU A 118 -23.69 16.10 -24.71
CA LEU A 118 -23.21 17.48 -24.90
C LEU A 118 -23.56 18.36 -23.69
N VAL A 119 -24.76 18.26 -23.11
CA VAL A 119 -25.13 19.11 -21.95
C VAL A 119 -24.38 18.74 -20.67
N ARG A 120 -24.17 17.44 -20.38
CA ARG A 120 -23.44 16.96 -19.19
C ARG A 120 -21.92 16.92 -19.37
N GLY A 121 -21.43 16.68 -20.58
CA GLY A 121 -20.02 16.52 -20.90
C GLY A 121 -19.35 17.71 -21.59
N LEU A 122 -20.07 18.79 -21.94
CA LEU A 122 -19.42 20.03 -22.40
C LEU A 122 -18.60 20.63 -21.26
N SER A 123 -17.34 20.23 -21.15
CA SER A 123 -16.33 20.97 -20.39
C SER A 123 -16.39 22.43 -20.84
N PRO A 124 -16.66 23.39 -19.94
CA PRO A 124 -16.85 24.81 -20.25
C PRO A 124 -15.67 25.52 -20.94
N HIS A 125 -14.58 24.80 -21.24
CA HIS A 125 -13.38 25.27 -21.93
C HIS A 125 -13.40 25.09 -23.44
N SER A 126 -14.44 24.45 -23.99
CA SER A 126 -14.58 24.25 -25.43
C SER A 126 -15.18 25.46 -26.16
N LEU A 127 -15.87 26.38 -25.46
CA LEU A 127 -16.60 27.50 -26.08
C LEU A 127 -16.67 28.78 -25.20
N PRO A 128 -16.64 30.00 -25.77
CA PRO A 128 -16.78 31.27 -25.05
C PRO A 128 -18.13 31.43 -24.30
N ASP A 129 -18.17 32.16 -23.17
CA ASP A 129 -19.34 32.28 -22.27
C ASP A 129 -20.65 32.71 -22.98
N ARG A 130 -20.56 33.58 -24.00
CA ARG A 130 -21.73 34.03 -24.79
C ARG A 130 -22.33 32.92 -25.68
N VAL A 131 -21.53 31.92 -26.04
CA VAL A 131 -21.94 30.75 -26.83
C VAL A 131 -22.60 29.69 -25.94
N ARG A 132 -22.18 29.60 -24.66
CA ARG A 132 -22.75 28.70 -23.62
C ARG A 132 -24.26 28.95 -23.41
N GLY A 133 -24.65 30.20 -23.19
CA GLY A 133 -26.06 30.57 -23.02
C GLY A 133 -26.91 30.42 -24.29
N ARG A 134 -26.30 30.50 -25.48
CA ARG A 134 -26.98 30.27 -26.77
C ARG A 134 -27.12 28.78 -27.10
N LEU A 135 -26.15 27.93 -26.79
CA LEU A 135 -26.23 26.48 -27.00
C LEU A 135 -27.15 25.78 -26.02
N GLY A 136 -27.24 26.23 -24.76
CA GLY A 136 -28.28 25.75 -23.84
C GLY A 136 -29.72 26.11 -24.29
N ARG A 137 -29.87 27.11 -25.17
CA ARG A 137 -31.14 27.44 -25.85
C ARG A 137 -31.28 26.70 -27.19
N ALA A 138 -30.19 26.51 -27.92
CA ALA A 138 -30.13 25.81 -29.21
C ALA A 138 -30.31 24.30 -29.07
N ALA A 139 -29.81 23.67 -28.00
CA ALA A 139 -30.00 22.25 -27.70
C ALA A 139 -31.48 21.92 -27.49
N ARG A 140 -32.22 22.82 -26.84
CA ARG A 140 -33.69 22.75 -26.71
C ARG A 140 -34.45 22.94 -28.03
N THR A 141 -33.81 23.52 -29.05
CA THR A 141 -34.39 23.72 -30.39
C THR A 141 -33.90 22.67 -31.40
N LEU A 142 -32.77 22.00 -31.13
CA LEU A 142 -32.18 20.94 -31.95
C LEU A 142 -32.81 19.55 -31.70
N ASP A 143 -33.56 19.37 -30.61
CA ASP A 143 -34.49 18.23 -30.43
C ASP A 143 -35.53 18.12 -31.57
N ALA A 144 -35.73 19.18 -32.35
CA ALA A 144 -36.67 19.20 -33.46
C ALA A 144 -36.06 18.82 -34.83
N ARG A 145 -34.73 18.77 -34.98
CA ARG A 145 -34.08 18.56 -36.29
C ARG A 145 -32.76 17.80 -36.13
N GLY A 146 -32.76 16.56 -36.60
CA GLY A 146 -31.63 15.62 -36.54
C GLY A 146 -30.31 16.10 -37.17
N PRO A 147 -29.23 15.30 -37.01
CA PRO A 147 -27.87 15.82 -37.04
C PRO A 147 -27.33 16.02 -38.46
N GLY A 148 -26.88 17.23 -38.77
CA GLY A 148 -26.19 17.55 -40.00
C GLY A 148 -25.11 18.63 -39.84
N ARG A 149 -23.87 18.24 -40.19
CA ARG A 149 -22.69 19.03 -40.61
C ARG A 149 -21.55 19.25 -39.61
N THR A 150 -20.39 18.82 -40.08
CA THR A 150 -19.02 18.93 -39.56
C THR A 150 -18.41 20.33 -39.81
N LEU A 151 -17.76 20.87 -38.79
CA LEU A 151 -16.94 22.09 -38.85
C LEU A 151 -15.46 21.75 -39.10
N ARG A 152 -14.78 22.54 -39.95
CA ARG A 152 -13.33 22.43 -40.25
C ARG A 152 -12.49 23.26 -39.27
N LEU A 153 -11.34 22.73 -38.82
CA LEU A 153 -10.32 23.44 -38.00
C LEU A 153 -8.87 23.08 -38.45
N PRO A 154 -7.88 24.01 -38.43
CA PRO A 154 -6.48 23.72 -38.79
C PRO A 154 -5.42 23.77 -37.65
N ALA A 155 -4.25 23.16 -37.95
CA ALA A 155 -3.00 22.91 -37.18
C ALA A 155 -3.01 21.71 -36.19
N ALA A 156 -1.98 20.87 -36.24
CA ALA A 156 -1.93 19.55 -35.57
C ALA A 156 -2.16 19.57 -34.06
N GLY A 157 -1.55 20.53 -33.33
CA GLY A 157 -1.77 20.68 -31.88
C GLY A 157 -3.18 21.16 -31.51
N ARG A 158 -3.78 22.04 -32.33
CA ARG A 158 -5.18 22.47 -32.15
C ARG A 158 -6.15 21.34 -32.50
N ARG A 159 -5.82 20.53 -33.52
CA ARG A 159 -6.59 19.34 -33.90
C ARG A 159 -6.57 18.30 -32.78
N ARG A 160 -5.39 17.97 -32.22
CA ARG A 160 -5.26 17.03 -31.09
C ARG A 160 -6.07 17.47 -29.88
N ARG A 161 -5.97 18.76 -29.51
CA ARG A 161 -6.75 19.33 -28.41
C ARG A 161 -8.26 19.33 -28.68
N ALA A 162 -8.68 19.61 -29.92
CA ALA A 162 -10.09 19.57 -30.30
C ALA A 162 -10.65 18.13 -30.26
N VAL A 163 -9.86 17.14 -30.68
CA VAL A 163 -10.21 15.72 -30.59
C VAL A 163 -10.32 15.29 -29.13
N ALA A 164 -9.31 15.56 -28.29
CA ALA A 164 -9.35 15.23 -26.87
C ALA A 164 -10.51 15.91 -26.13
N ASN A 165 -10.83 17.17 -26.45
CA ASN A 165 -12.01 17.85 -25.90
C ASN A 165 -13.32 17.18 -26.34
N PHE A 166 -13.41 16.75 -27.60
CA PHE A 166 -14.60 16.08 -28.13
C PHE A 166 -14.78 14.68 -27.51
N GLU A 167 -13.68 13.94 -27.38
CA GLU A 167 -13.65 12.63 -26.74
C GLU A 167 -14.02 12.74 -25.25
N ALA A 168 -13.35 13.61 -24.49
CA ALA A 168 -13.65 13.82 -23.08
C ALA A 168 -15.07 14.35 -22.83
N ALA A 169 -15.70 15.00 -23.82
CA ALA A 169 -17.08 15.47 -23.70
C ALA A 169 -18.14 14.37 -23.83
N ARG A 170 -17.74 13.15 -24.16
CA ARG A 170 -18.63 12.00 -24.15
C ARG A 170 -18.58 11.35 -22.77
N THR A 171 -19.74 10.94 -22.26
CA THR A 171 -19.90 10.30 -20.94
C THR A 171 -18.86 9.19 -20.74
N GLY A 172 -18.06 9.30 -19.69
CA GLY A 172 -17.05 8.33 -19.28
C GLY A 172 -15.78 8.24 -20.14
N HIS A 173 -15.71 8.91 -21.29
CA HIS A 173 -14.56 8.86 -22.21
C HIS A 173 -13.35 9.69 -21.74
N TRP A 174 -13.49 10.49 -20.68
CA TRP A 174 -12.34 11.11 -20.01
C TRP A 174 -11.34 10.06 -19.48
N ARG A 175 -11.76 8.81 -19.26
CA ARG A 175 -10.87 7.68 -18.94
C ARG A 175 -9.91 7.36 -20.09
N GLU A 176 -10.34 7.49 -21.34
CA GLU A 176 -9.51 7.21 -22.52
C GLU A 176 -8.53 8.36 -22.78
N VAL A 177 -8.97 9.61 -22.54
CA VAL A 177 -8.14 10.81 -22.71
C VAL A 177 -7.03 10.88 -21.66
N TRP A 178 -7.29 10.42 -20.44
CA TRP A 178 -6.29 10.31 -19.38
C TRP A 178 -6.47 9.05 -18.52
N PRO A 179 -5.87 7.90 -18.90
CA PRO A 179 -6.12 6.61 -18.24
C PRO A 179 -5.71 6.49 -16.78
N MET A 180 -4.90 7.43 -16.27
CA MET A 180 -4.63 7.54 -14.84
C MET A 180 -5.91 7.69 -14.02
N ILE A 181 -6.96 8.31 -14.57
CA ILE A 181 -8.24 8.45 -13.87
C ILE A 181 -8.87 7.07 -13.63
N ALA A 182 -8.80 6.17 -14.62
CA ALA A 182 -9.25 4.79 -14.47
C ALA A 182 -8.38 3.97 -13.50
N ASP A 183 -7.07 4.24 -13.44
CA ASP A 183 -6.20 3.59 -12.44
C ASP A 183 -6.62 3.94 -10.99
N TYR A 184 -7.06 5.19 -10.74
CA TYR A 184 -7.64 5.58 -9.45
C TYR A 184 -9.02 4.96 -9.21
N GLU A 185 -9.90 4.99 -10.22
CA GLU A 185 -11.23 4.38 -10.15
C GLU A 185 -11.16 2.95 -9.65
N ASP A 186 -10.33 2.13 -10.30
CA ASP A 186 -10.19 0.71 -9.99
C ASP A 186 -9.72 0.45 -8.56
N ALA A 187 -8.68 1.17 -8.14
CA ALA A 187 -8.06 0.98 -6.83
C ALA A 187 -9.06 1.30 -5.70
N PHE A 188 -9.79 2.40 -5.83
CA PHE A 188 -10.78 2.82 -4.83
C PHE A 188 -12.08 2.02 -4.91
N LEU A 189 -12.55 1.65 -6.11
CA LEU A 189 -13.74 0.81 -6.28
C LEU A 189 -13.58 -0.52 -5.55
N ARG A 190 -12.41 -1.16 -5.70
CA ARG A 190 -12.13 -2.41 -4.99
C ARG A 190 -12.26 -2.25 -3.48
N ALA A 191 -11.71 -1.17 -2.93
CA ALA A 191 -11.83 -0.89 -1.50
C ALA A 191 -13.29 -0.65 -1.08
N LEU A 192 -14.09 0.05 -1.88
CA LEU A 192 -15.51 0.26 -1.59
C LEU A 192 -16.31 -1.05 -1.58
N ILE A 193 -16.06 -1.94 -2.54
CA ILE A 193 -16.69 -3.29 -2.59
C ILE A 193 -16.32 -4.09 -1.33
N ASP A 194 -15.03 -4.11 -0.96
CA ASP A 194 -14.56 -4.87 0.20
C ASP A 194 -15.05 -4.26 1.55
N LEU A 195 -15.28 -2.95 1.61
CA LEU A 195 -15.72 -2.23 2.81
C LEU A 195 -17.24 -2.20 3.00
N ASP A 196 -18.01 -2.34 1.91
CA ASP A 196 -19.48 -2.22 1.86
C ASP A 196 -20.02 -1.08 2.75
N PRO A 197 -19.70 0.20 2.46
CA PRO A 197 -20.09 1.32 3.30
C PRO A 197 -21.59 1.66 3.15
N ASP A 198 -22.14 2.28 4.20
CA ASP A 198 -23.49 2.88 4.20
C ASP A 198 -23.49 4.30 3.61
N VAL A 199 -22.33 4.98 3.58
CA VAL A 199 -22.13 6.32 3.01
C VAL A 199 -20.68 6.51 2.57
N VAL A 200 -20.46 7.21 1.45
CA VAL A 200 -19.12 7.52 0.94
C VAL A 200 -18.85 9.02 0.99
N HIS A 201 -17.69 9.43 1.49
CA HIS A 201 -17.25 10.83 1.48
C HIS A 201 -15.98 10.94 0.63
N VAL A 202 -16.09 11.53 -0.55
CA VAL A 202 -14.98 11.70 -1.49
C VAL A 202 -14.29 13.03 -1.24
N HIS A 203 -13.00 13.01 -0.94
CA HIS A 203 -12.15 14.19 -0.84
C HIS A 203 -11.36 14.40 -2.14
N ASP A 204 -11.64 15.51 -2.82
CA ASP A 204 -11.03 15.95 -4.08
C ASP A 204 -11.26 14.98 -5.26
N ARG A 205 -10.74 15.32 -6.43
CA ARG A 205 -11.05 14.68 -7.70
C ARG A 205 -10.59 13.23 -7.84
N HIS A 206 -9.52 12.81 -7.15
CA HIS A 206 -8.85 11.54 -7.50
C HIS A 206 -9.72 10.31 -7.25
N PRO A 207 -10.41 10.19 -6.09
CA PRO A 207 -11.30 9.07 -5.82
C PRO A 207 -12.73 9.26 -6.36
N LEU A 208 -13.06 10.45 -6.88
CA LEU A 208 -14.39 10.79 -7.42
C LEU A 208 -14.95 9.76 -8.42
N PRO A 209 -14.17 9.28 -9.42
CA PRO A 209 -14.60 8.21 -10.32
C PRO A 209 -15.09 6.93 -9.63
N ALA A 210 -14.48 6.57 -8.50
CA ALA A 210 -14.77 5.31 -7.82
C ALA A 210 -16.11 5.31 -7.09
N ALA A 211 -16.56 6.46 -6.56
CA ALA A 211 -17.88 6.56 -5.92
C ALA A 211 -19.00 6.31 -6.94
N ALA A 212 -18.94 6.98 -8.09
CA ALA A 212 -19.86 6.74 -9.20
C ALA A 212 -19.76 5.31 -9.77
N ALA A 213 -18.55 4.75 -9.85
CA ALA A 213 -18.36 3.35 -10.26
C ALA A 213 -18.97 2.36 -9.25
N TYR A 214 -18.96 2.68 -7.96
CA TYR A 214 -19.53 1.85 -6.92
C TYR A 214 -21.06 1.81 -6.98
N ASP A 215 -21.72 2.94 -7.24
CA ASP A 215 -23.17 2.95 -7.48
C ASP A 215 -23.57 2.12 -8.70
N ARG A 216 -22.81 2.23 -9.80
CA ARG A 216 -23.01 1.38 -10.99
C ARG A 216 -22.80 -0.10 -10.68
N TYR A 217 -21.75 -0.44 -9.92
CA TYR A 217 -21.51 -1.80 -9.45
C TYR A 217 -22.70 -2.33 -8.66
N ARG A 218 -23.22 -1.56 -7.70
CA ARG A 218 -24.38 -1.94 -6.89
C ARG A 218 -25.64 -2.13 -7.73
N ALA A 219 -25.92 -1.21 -8.65
CA ALA A 219 -27.04 -1.33 -9.58
C ALA A 219 -26.95 -2.59 -10.47
N ALA A 220 -25.75 -2.90 -10.98
CA ALA A 220 -25.51 -4.11 -11.77
C ALA A 220 -25.73 -5.42 -10.99
N HIS A 221 -25.69 -5.35 -9.65
CA HIS A 221 -25.94 -6.46 -8.73
C HIS A 221 -27.31 -6.40 -8.05
N GLY A 222 -28.19 -5.47 -8.46
CA GLY A 222 -29.52 -5.31 -7.87
C GLY A 222 -29.50 -4.86 -6.41
N LEU A 223 -28.42 -4.18 -5.98
CA LEU A 223 -28.27 -3.62 -4.65
C LEU A 223 -28.72 -2.16 -4.63
N ASP A 224 -29.22 -1.70 -3.48
CA ASP A 224 -29.61 -0.29 -3.28
C ASP A 224 -28.39 0.63 -3.41
N PRO A 225 -28.52 1.83 -3.99
CA PRO A 225 -27.43 2.80 -4.11
C PRO A 225 -26.92 3.25 -2.73
N VAL A 226 -25.67 3.72 -2.67
CA VAL A 226 -25.06 4.22 -1.44
C VAL A 226 -24.85 5.72 -1.58
N PRO A 227 -25.41 6.55 -0.68
CA PRO A 227 -25.27 7.99 -0.81
C PRO A 227 -23.81 8.42 -0.71
N TRP A 228 -23.41 9.39 -1.52
CA TRP A 228 -22.04 9.88 -1.51
C TRP A 228 -21.91 11.39 -1.65
N VAL A 229 -20.86 11.91 -1.01
CA VAL A 229 -20.54 13.34 -0.92
C VAL A 229 -19.30 13.64 -1.74
N TYR A 230 -19.34 14.66 -2.60
CA TYR A 230 -18.16 15.23 -3.24
C TYR A 230 -17.66 16.46 -2.46
N ASP A 231 -16.54 16.32 -1.77
CA ASP A 231 -15.85 17.40 -1.07
C ASP A 231 -14.73 18.00 -1.94
N ALA A 232 -15.06 19.09 -2.65
CA ALA A 232 -14.13 19.78 -3.54
C ALA A 232 -13.17 20.68 -2.76
N HIS A 233 -11.90 20.27 -2.71
CA HIS A 233 -10.83 21.01 -2.01
C HIS A 233 -10.28 22.17 -2.84
N GLU A 234 -10.44 22.10 -4.16
CA GLU A 234 -9.82 22.99 -5.13
C GLU A 234 -10.80 23.32 -6.25
N TRP A 235 -10.56 24.46 -6.92
CA TRP A 235 -11.23 24.76 -8.18
C TRP A 235 -10.52 24.05 -9.33
N VAL A 236 -10.88 22.79 -9.61
CA VAL A 236 -10.25 21.98 -10.68
C VAL A 236 -10.14 22.76 -12.00
N PRO A 237 -11.13 23.58 -12.41
CA PRO A 237 -10.99 24.32 -13.65
C PRO A 237 -9.93 25.41 -13.70
N GLY A 238 -9.58 25.98 -12.55
CA GLY A 238 -8.53 27.00 -12.39
C GLY A 238 -7.22 26.45 -11.82
N GLN A 239 -7.17 25.17 -11.44
CA GLN A 239 -5.97 24.56 -10.91
C GLN A 239 -4.87 24.47 -11.97
N MET A 240 -3.64 24.81 -11.57
CA MET A 240 -2.46 24.55 -12.37
C MET A 240 -2.10 23.07 -12.30
N MET A 241 -2.52 22.32 -13.31
CA MET A 241 -2.16 20.91 -13.47
C MET A 241 -0.94 20.81 -14.38
N ALA A 242 0.17 20.32 -13.84
CA ALA A 242 1.37 19.99 -14.60
C ALA A 242 1.10 18.77 -15.53
N GLY A 243 1.86 18.68 -16.62
CA GLY A 243 1.70 17.63 -17.62
C GLY A 243 0.97 18.06 -18.89
N PRO A 244 0.63 17.11 -19.77
CA PRO A 244 0.03 17.39 -21.07
C PRO A 244 -1.38 17.97 -20.93
N VAL A 245 -1.86 18.65 -21.97
CA VAL A 245 -3.18 19.29 -21.96
C VAL A 245 -4.33 18.30 -21.73
N ASP A 246 -4.15 17.06 -22.17
CA ASP A 246 -5.11 15.95 -22.09
C ASP A 246 -5.43 15.62 -20.62
N HIS A 247 -4.42 15.66 -19.74
CA HIS A 247 -4.55 15.52 -18.29
C HIS A 247 -5.60 16.51 -17.73
N ARG A 248 -5.47 17.78 -18.10
CA ARG A 248 -6.38 18.84 -17.63
C ARG A 248 -7.77 18.71 -18.23
N ILE A 249 -7.87 18.32 -19.50
CA ILE A 249 -9.15 18.14 -20.20
C ILE A 249 -9.95 17.02 -19.54
N ALA A 250 -9.31 15.88 -19.31
CA ALA A 250 -9.94 14.70 -18.75
C ALA A 250 -10.46 14.92 -17.32
N TRP A 251 -9.65 15.48 -16.41
CA TRP A 251 -10.11 15.73 -15.05
C TRP A 251 -11.25 16.75 -14.97
N LYS A 252 -11.25 17.76 -15.83
CA LYS A 252 -12.35 18.73 -15.93
C LYS A 252 -13.63 18.10 -16.42
N ALA A 253 -13.53 17.21 -17.41
CA ALA A 253 -14.68 16.48 -17.92
C ALA A 253 -15.21 15.48 -16.89
N ALA A 254 -14.32 14.76 -16.19
CA ALA A 254 -14.67 13.85 -15.11
C ALA A 254 -15.43 14.58 -13.99
N GLU A 255 -14.91 15.71 -13.51
CA GLU A 255 -15.62 16.51 -12.50
C GLU A 255 -16.96 17.03 -13.04
N ALA A 256 -16.99 17.61 -14.24
CA ALA A 256 -18.21 18.17 -14.80
C ALA A 256 -19.33 17.14 -15.01
N GLU A 257 -18.96 15.89 -15.32
CA GLU A 257 -19.90 14.78 -15.45
C GLU A 257 -20.34 14.25 -14.08
N LEU A 258 -19.39 13.86 -13.23
CA LEU A 258 -19.64 13.09 -12.01
C LEU A 258 -20.16 13.93 -10.85
N ILE A 259 -19.94 15.25 -10.85
CA ILE A 259 -20.46 16.14 -9.79
C ILE A 259 -21.99 16.10 -9.69
N HIS A 260 -22.68 15.76 -10.78
CA HIS A 260 -24.14 15.64 -10.83
C HIS A 260 -24.66 14.30 -10.28
N GLU A 261 -23.77 13.35 -10.04
CA GLU A 261 -24.11 12.04 -9.48
C GLU A 261 -23.95 12.02 -7.95
N ALA A 262 -23.33 13.05 -7.35
CA ALA A 262 -23.19 13.18 -5.90
C ALA A 262 -24.51 13.63 -5.23
N ASP A 263 -24.84 13.03 -4.08
CA ASP A 263 -26.01 13.43 -3.29
C ASP A 263 -25.78 14.74 -2.51
N ALA A 264 -24.52 15.11 -2.30
CA ALA A 264 -24.15 16.42 -1.78
C ALA A 264 -22.79 16.86 -2.32
N VAL A 265 -22.66 18.17 -2.55
CA VAL A 265 -21.40 18.80 -2.95
C VAL A 265 -20.97 19.78 -1.87
N LEU A 266 -19.71 19.68 -1.46
CA LEU A 266 -19.07 20.60 -0.51
C LEU A 266 -17.97 21.38 -1.23
N ALA A 267 -17.71 22.60 -0.75
CA ALA A 267 -16.60 23.42 -1.23
C ALA A 267 -15.91 24.16 -0.08
N VAL A 268 -14.69 24.62 -0.31
CA VAL A 268 -13.86 25.21 0.76
C VAL A 268 -14.16 26.67 1.08
N THR A 269 -14.88 27.39 0.22
CA THR A 269 -15.25 28.81 0.42
C THR A 269 -16.59 29.11 -0.24
N ASP A 270 -17.27 30.15 0.25
CA ASP A 270 -18.54 30.61 -0.33
C ASP A 270 -18.41 31.07 -1.79
N GLU A 271 -17.28 31.69 -2.15
CA GLU A 271 -17.00 32.07 -3.54
C GLU A 271 -16.87 30.83 -4.42
N LEU A 272 -16.13 29.81 -3.97
CA LEU A 272 -16.00 28.56 -4.70
C LEU A 272 -17.35 27.85 -4.82
N SER A 273 -18.15 27.80 -3.75
CA SER A 273 -19.51 27.26 -3.77
C SER A 273 -20.37 27.93 -4.84
N GLY A 274 -20.37 29.26 -4.89
CA GLY A 274 -21.11 30.02 -5.91
C GLY A 274 -20.59 29.75 -7.33
N ARG A 275 -19.27 29.74 -7.50
CA ARG A 275 -18.62 29.47 -8.79
C ARG A 275 -18.89 28.06 -9.29
N MET A 276 -18.86 27.06 -8.42
CA MET A 276 -19.20 25.67 -8.74
C MET A 276 -20.68 25.54 -9.12
N GLN A 277 -21.57 26.17 -8.35
CA GLN A 277 -23.00 26.20 -8.66
C GLN A 277 -23.25 26.77 -10.06
N ASP A 278 -22.66 27.93 -10.38
CA ASP A 278 -22.85 28.60 -11.66
C ASP A 278 -22.21 27.82 -12.82
N TYR A 279 -21.00 27.30 -12.63
CA TYR A 279 -20.23 26.64 -13.68
C TYR A 279 -20.78 25.27 -14.05
N HIS A 280 -21.18 24.49 -13.05
CA HIS A 280 -21.76 23.15 -13.25
C HIS A 280 -23.29 23.20 -13.36
N ALA A 281 -23.94 24.34 -13.12
CA ALA A 281 -25.40 24.47 -13.06
C ALA A 281 -26.01 23.50 -12.02
N LEU A 282 -25.43 23.48 -10.81
CA LEU A 282 -25.92 22.65 -9.72
C LEU A 282 -27.29 23.16 -9.24
N PRO A 283 -28.23 22.25 -8.92
CA PRO A 283 -29.57 22.64 -8.47
C PRO A 283 -29.53 23.35 -7.11
N GLU A 284 -28.56 23.00 -6.28
CA GLU A 284 -28.34 23.57 -4.95
C GLU A 284 -26.93 24.16 -4.88
N ARG A 285 -26.76 25.16 -4.02
CA ARG A 285 -25.44 25.73 -3.75
C ARG A 285 -24.65 24.74 -2.87
N PRO A 286 -23.42 24.37 -3.25
CA PRO A 286 -22.56 23.54 -2.41
C PRO A 286 -22.44 24.09 -0.99
N THR A 287 -22.44 23.20 0.01
CA THR A 287 -22.24 23.58 1.41
C THR A 287 -20.78 23.96 1.64
N THR A 288 -20.55 25.11 2.26
CA THR A 288 -19.19 25.58 2.54
C THR A 288 -18.63 24.91 3.79
N VAL A 289 -17.51 24.21 3.65
CA VAL A 289 -16.77 23.56 4.73
C VAL A 289 -15.35 24.12 4.70
N VAL A 290 -15.01 24.96 5.67
CA VAL A 290 -13.74 25.69 5.73
C VAL A 290 -12.68 24.84 6.46
N ASN A 291 -11.48 24.71 5.89
CA ASN A 291 -10.37 24.07 6.60
C ASN A 291 -9.77 25.02 7.66
N GLY A 292 -10.42 25.13 8.82
CA GLY A 292 -9.95 25.87 10.00
C GLY A 292 -9.30 24.95 11.04
N PRO A 293 -8.36 25.42 11.88
CA PRO A 293 -7.83 24.63 13.00
C PRO A 293 -8.91 24.39 14.06
N TRP A 294 -8.69 23.42 14.95
CA TRP A 294 -9.54 23.23 16.12
C TRP A 294 -9.52 24.48 17.01
N GLY A 295 -10.64 24.81 17.65
CA GLY A 295 -10.69 25.90 18.63
C GLY A 295 -9.89 25.58 19.89
N THR A 296 -9.72 24.29 20.19
CA THR A 296 -8.87 23.84 21.30
C THR A 296 -7.42 23.70 20.83
N GLN A 297 -6.52 24.37 21.53
CA GLN A 297 -5.07 24.21 21.36
C GLN A 297 -4.62 22.92 22.04
N VAL A 298 -3.85 22.08 21.33
CA VAL A 298 -3.34 20.80 21.86
C VAL A 298 -1.83 20.92 22.11
N PRO A 299 -1.38 21.04 23.37
CA PRO A 299 0.03 21.02 23.70
C PRO A 299 0.67 19.67 23.34
N MET A 300 1.93 19.70 22.92
CA MET A 300 2.75 18.50 22.80
C MET A 300 3.40 18.18 24.16
N ALA A 301 3.88 16.95 24.34
CA ALA A 301 4.61 16.60 25.55
C ALA A 301 5.91 17.44 25.63
N PRO A 302 6.30 17.96 26.81
CA PRO A 302 7.50 18.78 26.95
C PRO A 302 8.79 18.13 26.45
N GLU A 303 8.86 16.80 26.46
CA GLU A 303 9.97 16.00 25.95
C GLU A 303 10.04 15.98 24.41
N GLU A 304 8.91 16.23 23.72
CA GLU A 304 8.84 16.27 22.26
C GLU A 304 9.16 17.67 21.73
N ARG A 305 8.44 18.69 22.24
CA ARG A 305 8.51 20.08 21.77
C ARG A 305 8.10 21.06 22.89
N LEU A 306 8.70 22.25 22.86
CA LEU A 306 8.32 23.40 23.70
C LEU A 306 7.61 24.45 22.85
N PRO A 307 6.92 25.46 23.42
CA PRO A 307 6.42 26.58 22.63
C PRO A 307 7.54 27.21 21.79
N LEU A 308 7.25 27.55 20.53
CA LEU A 308 8.26 27.92 19.51
C LEU A 308 9.32 28.90 20.03
N ARG A 309 8.94 30.01 20.66
CA ARG A 309 9.89 31.00 21.19
C ARG A 309 10.84 30.41 22.23
N THR A 310 10.32 29.54 23.10
CA THR A 310 11.10 28.87 24.16
C THR A 310 12.05 27.86 23.54
N GLU A 311 11.58 27.07 22.57
CA GLU A 311 12.41 26.11 21.83
C GLU A 311 13.58 26.79 21.11
N LEU A 312 13.37 28.00 20.59
CA LEU A 312 14.40 28.79 19.92
C LEU A 312 15.30 29.58 20.88
N GLY A 313 15.04 29.56 22.19
CA GLY A 313 15.81 30.30 23.19
C GLY A 313 15.76 31.82 23.02
N LEU A 314 14.68 32.35 22.45
CA LEU A 314 14.52 33.79 22.20
C LEU A 314 13.89 34.51 23.40
N ALA A 315 14.43 35.69 23.75
CA ALA A 315 13.84 36.55 24.77
C ALA A 315 12.45 37.07 24.34
N GLU A 316 11.65 37.53 25.31
CA GLU A 316 10.24 37.93 25.08
C GLU A 316 10.10 39.18 24.21
N ASP A 317 11.04 40.12 24.33
CA ASP A 317 11.09 41.39 23.61
C ASP A 317 11.60 41.28 22.17
N VAL A 318 12.18 40.15 21.79
CA VAL A 318 12.66 39.90 20.42
C VAL A 318 11.47 39.64 19.47
N PRO A 319 11.24 40.45 18.42
CA PRO A 319 10.18 40.18 17.46
C PRO A 319 10.44 38.87 16.70
N LEU A 320 9.49 37.94 16.76
CA LEU A 320 9.55 36.65 16.09
C LEU A 320 8.42 36.53 15.07
N LEU A 321 8.77 36.55 13.80
CA LEU A 321 7.82 36.26 12.73
C LEU A 321 7.78 34.76 12.46
N VAL A 322 6.63 34.22 12.08
CA VAL A 322 6.49 32.78 11.79
C VAL A 322 5.89 32.54 10.40
N TYR A 323 6.47 31.59 9.69
CA TYR A 323 5.92 31.01 8.47
C TYR A 323 5.57 29.54 8.74
N VAL A 324 4.29 29.17 8.57
CA VAL A 324 3.84 27.78 8.66
C VAL A 324 3.55 27.20 7.27
N GLY A 325 4.04 25.99 7.01
CA GLY A 325 3.65 25.16 5.86
C GLY A 325 4.81 24.70 4.98
N ARG A 326 4.48 24.20 3.78
CA ARG A 326 5.47 23.66 2.83
C ARG A 326 6.48 24.73 2.39
N LEU A 327 7.76 24.40 2.48
CA LEU A 327 8.85 25.27 2.03
C LEU A 327 9.01 25.16 0.51
N ALA A 328 8.49 26.14 -0.23
CA ALA A 328 8.59 26.17 -1.68
C ALA A 328 8.64 27.59 -2.24
N ALA A 329 9.35 27.77 -3.36
CA ALA A 329 9.62 29.08 -3.97
C ALA A 329 8.34 29.88 -4.25
N GLN A 330 7.33 29.26 -4.86
CA GLN A 330 6.03 29.87 -5.18
C GLN A 330 5.23 30.32 -3.95
N ARG A 331 5.64 29.92 -2.74
CA ARG A 331 5.05 30.36 -1.48
C ARG A 331 5.76 31.59 -0.88
N GLY A 332 6.71 32.18 -1.61
CA GLY A 332 7.48 33.38 -1.27
C GLY A 332 8.39 33.27 -0.06
N ILE A 333 8.86 32.05 0.24
CA ILE A 333 9.76 31.82 1.37
C ILE A 333 11.08 32.62 1.25
N PHE A 334 11.53 32.92 0.03
CA PHE A 334 12.75 33.68 -0.22
C PHE A 334 12.55 35.18 0.00
N THR A 335 11.38 35.72 -0.36
CA THR A 335 10.98 37.11 -0.09
C THR A 335 11.05 37.44 1.40
N ILE A 336 10.76 36.47 2.28
CA ILE A 336 10.93 36.63 3.73
C ILE A 336 12.39 36.86 4.12
N VAL A 337 13.31 36.09 3.53
CA VAL A 337 14.74 36.22 3.80
C VAL A 337 15.28 37.54 3.25
N GLU A 338 14.80 37.95 2.07
CA GLU A 338 15.14 39.23 1.42
C GLU A 338 14.64 40.45 2.21
N ALA A 339 13.58 40.31 3.01
CA ALA A 339 13.09 41.38 3.89
C ALA A 339 13.96 41.60 5.14
N LEU A 340 14.68 40.58 5.62
CA LEU A 340 15.39 40.63 6.89
C LEU A 340 16.51 41.68 7.00
N PRO A 341 17.28 42.01 5.95
CA PRO A 341 18.24 43.12 5.98
C PRO A 341 17.61 44.46 6.37
N HIS A 342 16.31 44.65 6.09
CA HIS A 342 15.56 45.88 6.39
C HIS A 342 14.81 45.83 7.74
N LEU A 343 14.99 44.75 8.52
CA LEU A 343 14.31 44.47 9.78
C LEU A 343 15.33 44.10 10.87
N PRO A 344 16.14 45.06 11.36
CA PRO A 344 17.14 44.77 12.39
C PRO A 344 16.45 44.28 13.68
N GLY A 345 17.04 43.26 14.31
CA GLY A 345 16.52 42.65 15.56
C GLY A 345 15.32 41.71 15.38
N VAL A 346 14.75 41.59 14.18
CA VAL A 346 13.63 40.67 13.91
C VAL A 346 14.14 39.29 13.53
N HIS A 347 13.59 38.25 14.15
CA HIS A 347 13.84 36.84 13.82
C HIS A 347 12.66 36.24 13.03
N VAL A 348 12.94 35.21 12.25
CA VAL A 348 11.93 34.46 11.48
C VAL A 348 12.08 32.97 11.75
N ALA A 349 10.96 32.32 12.07
CA ALA A 349 10.85 30.87 12.14
C ALA A 349 10.08 30.29 10.95
N PHE A 350 10.65 29.30 10.28
CA PHE A 350 10.01 28.49 9.25
C PHE A 350 9.62 27.15 9.86
N VAL A 351 8.33 26.94 10.12
CA VAL A 351 7.75 25.69 10.62
C VAL A 351 7.17 24.91 9.44
N GLY A 352 7.91 23.91 8.95
CA GLY A 352 7.58 23.34 7.64
C GLY A 352 8.26 22.03 7.27
N SER A 353 7.96 21.55 6.06
CA SER A 353 8.34 20.22 5.57
C SER A 353 9.85 19.93 5.70
N PRO A 354 10.24 18.65 5.88
CA PRO A 354 11.63 18.21 5.99
C PRO A 354 12.40 18.26 4.65
N ASP A 355 11.86 18.95 3.63
CA ASP A 355 12.43 19.01 2.29
C ASP A 355 13.82 19.66 2.34
N LEU A 356 14.87 18.86 2.08
CA LEU A 356 16.27 19.30 2.26
C LEU A 356 16.66 20.44 1.32
N ALA A 357 16.22 20.41 0.06
CA ALA A 357 16.64 21.38 -0.95
C ALA A 357 16.14 22.81 -0.67
N PRO A 358 14.84 23.06 -0.40
CA PRO A 358 14.37 24.39 0.03
C PRO A 358 15.03 24.88 1.32
N ARG A 359 15.26 24.00 2.31
CA ARG A 359 15.94 24.36 3.57
C ARG A 359 17.38 24.80 3.33
N ALA A 360 18.12 24.12 2.46
CA ALA A 360 19.47 24.52 2.06
C ALA A 360 19.45 25.88 1.36
N ALA A 361 18.55 26.07 0.39
CA ALA A 361 18.44 27.34 -0.35
C ALA A 361 18.12 28.53 0.56
N LEU A 362 17.28 28.35 1.58
CA LEU A 362 17.01 29.38 2.59
C LEU A 362 18.26 29.74 3.40
N ARG A 363 19.02 28.73 3.86
CA ARG A 363 20.27 28.95 4.61
C ARG A 363 21.33 29.65 3.76
N ASP A 364 21.49 29.24 2.50
CA ASP A 364 22.44 29.86 1.58
C ASP A 364 22.08 31.32 1.30
N LEU A 365 20.80 31.61 1.07
CA LEU A 365 20.34 32.98 0.89
C LEU A 365 20.56 33.83 2.15
N ALA A 366 20.25 33.28 3.33
CA ALA A 366 20.44 33.97 4.60
C ALA A 366 21.92 34.27 4.88
N ALA A 367 22.82 33.34 4.57
CA ALA A 367 24.25 33.52 4.68
C ALA A 367 24.75 34.64 3.75
N ARG A 368 24.31 34.65 2.48
CA ARG A 368 24.67 35.69 1.51
C ARG A 368 24.21 37.09 1.92
N LEU A 369 23.03 37.19 2.55
CA LEU A 369 22.48 38.46 3.00
C LEU A 369 22.94 38.86 4.41
N GLY A 370 23.74 38.03 5.09
CA GLY A 370 24.26 38.32 6.42
C GLY A 370 23.19 38.30 7.52
N VAL A 371 22.17 37.45 7.39
CA VAL A 371 21.02 37.34 8.33
C VAL A 371 20.82 35.94 8.90
N ALA A 372 21.82 35.07 8.76
CA ALA A 372 21.73 33.65 9.12
C ALA A 372 21.43 33.39 10.60
N ASP A 373 21.90 34.27 11.50
CA ASP A 373 21.66 34.24 12.95
C ASP A 373 20.19 34.51 13.34
N ARG A 374 19.39 35.04 12.41
CA ARG A 374 17.99 35.42 12.63
C ARG A 374 16.99 34.49 11.95
N ILE A 375 17.46 33.44 11.28
CA ILE A 375 16.63 32.45 10.62
C ILE A 375 16.63 31.14 11.39
N HIS A 376 15.42 30.70 11.75
CA HIS A 376 15.17 29.44 12.43
C HIS A 376 14.36 28.53 11.52
N ILE A 377 14.87 27.35 11.18
CA ILE A 377 14.15 26.36 10.37
C ILE A 377 13.82 25.18 11.30
N VAL A 378 12.54 24.98 11.56
CA VAL A 378 12.05 23.97 12.50
C VAL A 378 11.27 22.88 11.75
N ASP A 379 11.28 21.69 12.33
CA ASP A 379 10.60 20.53 11.77
C ASP A 379 9.08 20.65 11.80
N TYR A 380 8.44 19.75 11.05
CA TYR A 380 7.00 19.65 10.96
C TYR A 380 6.37 19.50 12.35
N VAL A 381 5.25 20.21 12.56
CA VAL A 381 4.41 20.10 13.74
C VAL A 381 3.02 19.63 13.31
N PRO A 382 2.42 18.64 13.99
CA PRO A 382 1.07 18.18 13.68
C PRO A 382 0.04 19.31 13.68
N SER A 383 -0.93 19.24 12.76
CA SER A 383 -1.96 20.29 12.61
C SER A 383 -2.75 20.56 13.91
N ALA A 384 -2.92 19.55 14.77
CA ALA A 384 -3.60 19.72 16.06
C ALA A 384 -2.84 20.62 17.05
N SER A 385 -1.50 20.65 16.95
CA SER A 385 -0.62 21.36 17.89
C SER A 385 0.00 22.63 17.30
N VAL A 386 -0.17 22.89 16.01
CA VAL A 386 0.49 24.02 15.34
C VAL A 386 0.08 25.37 15.91
N THR A 387 -1.20 25.57 16.26
CA THR A 387 -1.70 26.83 16.83
C THR A 387 -1.11 27.09 18.21
N TRP A 388 -1.05 26.07 19.07
CA TRP A 388 -0.35 26.12 20.35
C TRP A 388 1.13 26.46 20.17
N TYR A 389 1.80 25.73 19.28
CA TYR A 389 3.24 25.82 19.09
C TYR A 389 3.67 27.22 18.66
N VAL A 390 2.94 27.82 17.70
CA VAL A 390 3.28 29.13 17.14
C VAL A 390 2.71 30.31 17.93
N ALA A 391 1.82 30.11 18.91
CA ALA A 391 1.17 31.19 19.67
C ALA A 391 2.14 32.16 20.38
N SER A 392 3.37 31.71 20.65
CA SER A 392 4.43 32.54 21.25
C SER A 392 5.15 33.48 20.27
N ALA A 393 4.85 33.40 18.96
CA ALA A 393 5.36 34.30 17.95
C ALA A 393 4.73 35.70 18.05
N THR A 394 5.33 36.67 17.36
CA THR A 394 4.82 38.05 17.28
C THR A 394 3.76 38.18 16.19
N ALA A 395 4.01 37.63 15.00
CA ALA A 395 3.10 37.71 13.84
C ALA A 395 3.35 36.58 12.82
N GLY A 396 2.32 36.25 12.05
CA GLY A 396 2.40 35.27 10.97
C GLY A 396 2.70 35.88 9.59
N LEU A 397 3.37 35.13 8.72
CA LEU A 397 3.71 35.54 7.35
C LEU A 397 3.02 34.65 6.30
N SER A 398 2.43 35.27 5.28
CA SER A 398 1.89 34.61 4.07
C SER A 398 2.25 35.37 2.78
N PRO A 399 3.54 35.42 2.39
CA PRO A 399 4.00 36.16 1.22
C PRO A 399 3.85 35.33 -0.06
N LEU A 400 2.66 34.79 -0.34
CA LEU A 400 2.44 33.98 -1.54
C LEU A 400 2.77 34.74 -2.84
N LEU A 401 3.31 34.04 -3.84
CA LEU A 401 3.52 34.61 -5.18
C LEU A 401 2.25 34.50 -6.03
N PRO A 402 2.04 35.38 -7.03
CA PRO A 402 0.80 35.44 -7.80
C PRO A 402 0.60 34.17 -8.63
N THR A 403 -0.51 33.47 -8.38
CA THR A 403 -0.99 32.37 -9.21
C THR A 403 -2.52 32.41 -9.24
N PRO A 404 -3.20 31.88 -10.28
CA PRO A 404 -4.67 31.83 -10.29
C PRO A 404 -5.30 31.19 -9.05
N ALA A 405 -4.62 30.19 -8.48
CA ALA A 405 -5.04 29.53 -7.24
C ALA A 405 -4.86 30.44 -6.02
N HIS A 406 -3.69 31.07 -5.86
CA HIS A 406 -3.44 31.97 -4.73
C HIS A 406 -4.29 33.26 -4.78
N GLU A 407 -4.70 33.71 -5.96
CA GLU A 407 -5.65 34.82 -6.12
C GLU A 407 -7.07 34.48 -5.66
N SER A 408 -7.44 33.19 -5.65
CA SER A 408 -8.82 32.74 -5.42
C SER A 408 -9.01 31.99 -4.10
N ALA A 409 -8.00 31.93 -3.24
CA ALA A 409 -8.03 31.10 -2.03
C ALA A 409 -7.42 31.80 -0.82
N VAL A 410 -8.03 31.59 0.36
CA VAL A 410 -7.48 31.98 1.65
C VAL A 410 -6.68 30.80 2.22
N PRO A 411 -5.33 30.87 2.29
CA PRO A 411 -4.52 29.75 2.74
C PRO A 411 -4.79 29.43 4.22
N THR A 412 -4.75 28.13 4.58
CA THR A 412 -5.05 27.64 5.93
C THR A 412 -4.25 28.34 7.03
N LYS A 413 -2.98 28.68 6.76
CA LYS A 413 -2.09 29.34 7.72
C LYS A 413 -2.63 30.64 8.29
N LEU A 414 -3.46 31.40 7.54
CA LEU A 414 -4.06 32.63 8.08
C LEU A 414 -5.06 32.33 9.19
N ARG A 415 -5.75 31.20 9.12
CA ARG A 415 -6.63 30.74 10.21
C ARG A 415 -5.81 30.17 11.35
N GLU A 416 -4.71 29.49 11.07
CA GLU A 416 -3.77 29.03 12.12
C GLU A 416 -3.22 30.23 12.90
N TYR A 417 -2.81 31.31 12.23
CA TYR A 417 -2.37 32.54 12.87
C TYR A 417 -3.49 33.21 13.68
N LEU A 418 -4.68 33.36 13.09
CA LEU A 418 -5.84 33.92 13.78
C LEU A 418 -6.18 33.15 15.07
N LEU A 419 -6.27 31.81 15.02
CA LEU A 419 -6.56 30.97 16.19
C LEU A 419 -5.36 30.81 17.15
N ALA A 420 -4.16 31.20 16.74
CA ALA A 420 -3.00 31.36 17.60
C ALA A 420 -2.91 32.76 18.25
N GLY A 421 -3.85 33.66 17.94
CA GLY A 421 -3.84 35.05 18.42
C GLY A 421 -2.82 35.95 17.72
N LEU A 422 -2.36 35.56 16.53
CA LEU A 422 -1.33 36.26 15.78
C LEU A 422 -1.92 37.10 14.64
N PRO A 423 -1.60 38.41 14.57
CA PRO A 423 -1.85 39.18 13.37
C PRO A 423 -0.91 38.75 12.23
N SER A 424 -1.26 39.08 10.99
CA SER A 424 -0.60 38.52 9.81
C SER A 424 -0.15 39.57 8.78
N VAL A 425 1.03 39.36 8.17
CA VAL A 425 1.43 40.08 6.96
C VAL A 425 1.26 39.17 5.74
N VAL A 426 0.54 39.64 4.72
CA VAL A 426 0.18 38.83 3.54
C VAL A 426 0.53 39.55 2.23
N SER A 427 0.75 38.80 1.15
CA SER A 427 0.86 39.43 -0.18
C SER A 427 -0.48 40.02 -0.63
N ASP A 428 -0.45 41.08 -1.43
CA ASP A 428 -1.63 41.72 -2.04
C ASP A 428 -2.23 40.86 -3.17
N LEU A 429 -2.72 39.68 -2.80
CA LEU A 429 -3.50 38.78 -3.63
C LEU A 429 -4.95 38.85 -3.16
N ARG A 430 -5.90 38.82 -4.10
CA ARG A 430 -7.28 39.26 -3.90
C ARG A 430 -7.94 38.70 -2.63
N GLU A 431 -8.00 37.38 -2.48
CA GLU A 431 -8.72 36.77 -1.34
C GLU A 431 -7.99 36.89 0.00
N GLN A 432 -6.66 36.70 0.06
CA GLN A 432 -5.94 36.81 1.34
C GLN A 432 -5.82 38.26 1.82
N ALA A 433 -5.63 39.21 0.91
CA ALA A 433 -5.55 40.62 1.25
C ALA A 433 -6.91 41.14 1.71
N ARG A 434 -8.00 40.72 1.07
CA ARG A 434 -9.36 40.99 1.53
C ARG A 434 -9.62 40.39 2.91
N PHE A 435 -9.26 39.12 3.14
CA PHE A 435 -9.43 38.45 4.43
C PHE A 435 -8.78 39.24 5.58
N VAL A 436 -7.55 39.74 5.37
CA VAL A 436 -6.82 40.52 6.38
C VAL A 436 -7.37 41.94 6.54
N ARG A 437 -7.65 42.65 5.44
CA ARG A 437 -8.16 44.03 5.48
C ARG A 437 -9.58 44.13 6.04
N ASP A 438 -10.50 43.28 5.59
CA ASP A 438 -11.91 43.30 6.01
C ASP A 438 -12.07 43.03 7.52
N GLN A 439 -11.13 42.29 8.11
CA GLN A 439 -11.15 41.92 9.53
C GLN A 439 -10.23 42.80 10.40
N GLY A 440 -9.37 43.62 9.79
CA GLY A 440 -8.40 44.44 10.51
C GLY A 440 -7.39 43.63 11.32
N ILE A 441 -6.94 42.47 10.80
CA ILE A 441 -6.07 41.52 11.53
C ILE A 441 -4.61 41.51 11.03
N GLY A 442 -4.19 42.56 10.32
CA GLY A 442 -2.80 42.73 9.90
C GLY A 442 -2.62 43.64 8.69
N THR A 443 -1.50 43.47 7.99
CA THR A 443 -1.04 44.35 6.90
C THR A 443 -0.80 43.59 5.60
N VAL A 444 -0.65 44.33 4.50
CA VAL A 444 -0.49 43.77 3.15
C VAL A 444 0.76 44.33 2.49
N ALA A 445 1.49 43.48 1.76
CA ALA A 445 2.69 43.81 1.01
C ALA A 445 2.58 43.40 -0.47
N ALA A 446 3.32 44.04 -1.35
CA ALA A 446 3.48 43.62 -2.73
C ALA A 446 4.11 42.20 -2.79
N PRO A 447 3.60 41.31 -3.67
CA PRO A 447 4.20 40.00 -3.84
C PRO A 447 5.60 40.11 -4.48
N ASP A 448 6.51 39.22 -4.08
CA ASP A 448 7.88 39.15 -4.61
C ASP A 448 8.74 40.41 -4.33
N ASP A 449 8.41 41.16 -3.28
CA ASP A 449 9.12 42.39 -2.89
C ASP A 449 9.51 42.34 -1.40
N GLY A 450 10.81 42.11 -1.13
CA GLY A 450 11.36 42.05 0.23
C GLY A 450 11.33 43.40 0.96
N GLU A 451 11.48 44.52 0.24
CA GLU A 451 11.47 45.85 0.84
C GLU A 451 10.06 46.25 1.28
N ASP A 452 9.07 45.98 0.42
CA ASP A 452 7.66 46.25 0.74
C ASP A 452 7.13 45.30 1.82
N LEU A 453 7.58 44.04 1.83
CA LEU A 453 7.32 43.12 2.95
C LEU A 453 7.89 43.67 4.26
N ALA A 454 9.13 44.19 4.26
CA ALA A 454 9.72 44.81 5.44
C ALA A 454 8.95 46.07 5.90
N ARG A 455 8.46 46.89 4.96
CA ARG A 455 7.58 48.03 5.28
C ARG A 455 6.30 47.55 5.98
N ALA A 456 5.61 46.57 5.40
CA ALA A 456 4.36 46.05 5.96
C ALA A 456 4.56 45.38 7.34
N VAL A 457 5.71 44.74 7.57
CA VAL A 457 6.10 44.22 8.89
C VAL A 457 6.28 45.35 9.90
N ARG A 458 7.00 46.44 9.55
CA ARG A 458 7.18 47.59 10.47
C ARG A 458 5.83 48.21 10.85
N GLU A 459 4.97 48.44 9.87
CA GLU A 459 3.60 48.94 10.07
C GLU A 459 2.80 48.04 11.02
N LEU A 460 2.90 46.71 10.83
CA LEU A 460 2.23 45.75 11.70
C LEU A 460 2.77 45.79 13.13
N LEU A 461 4.09 45.90 13.31
CA LEU A 461 4.72 45.96 14.64
C LEU A 461 4.36 47.26 15.38
N GLU A 462 4.27 48.39 14.67
CA GLU A 462 3.83 49.67 15.24
C GLU A 462 2.36 49.64 15.69
N GLY A 463 1.50 48.90 14.97
CA GLY A 463 0.06 48.75 15.25
C GLY A 463 -0.35 47.47 15.97
N ILE A 464 0.60 46.69 16.51
CA ILE A 464 0.39 45.28 16.88
C ILE A 464 -0.78 45.04 17.84
N GLU A 465 -0.96 45.92 18.83
CA GLU A 465 -2.02 45.77 19.84
C GLU A 465 -3.43 45.93 19.23
N GLY A 466 -3.59 46.82 18.25
CA GLY A 466 -4.85 46.98 17.53
C GLY A 466 -5.20 45.74 16.71
N PHE A 467 -4.21 45.19 15.98
CA PHE A 467 -4.40 43.98 15.19
C PHE A 467 -4.67 42.74 16.06
N ARG A 468 -4.01 42.62 17.21
CA ARG A 468 -4.28 41.55 18.21
C ARG A 468 -5.68 41.66 18.80
N ALA A 469 -6.12 42.87 19.14
CA ALA A 469 -7.47 43.09 19.65
C ALA A 469 -8.55 42.68 18.63
N ALA A 470 -8.34 43.01 17.34
CA ALA A 470 -9.23 42.57 16.26
C ALA A 470 -9.22 41.04 16.07
N ALA A 471 -8.03 40.42 16.11
CA ALA A 471 -7.88 38.97 15.98
C ALA A 471 -8.53 38.20 17.16
N ALA A 472 -8.66 38.84 18.33
CA ALA A 472 -9.28 38.27 19.52
C ALA A 472 -10.82 38.32 19.53
N ASP A 473 -11.48 38.85 18.49
CA ASP A 473 -12.95 38.89 18.41
C ASP A 473 -13.52 37.46 18.47
N PRO A 474 -14.30 37.10 19.51
CA PRO A 474 -14.89 35.77 19.64
C PRO A 474 -15.78 35.39 18.47
N ALA A 475 -16.52 36.35 17.89
CA ALA A 475 -17.40 36.10 16.76
C ALA A 475 -16.60 35.77 15.49
N LEU A 476 -15.38 36.29 15.38
CA LEU A 476 -14.47 36.00 14.28
C LEU A 476 -13.81 34.62 14.45
N LEU A 477 -13.28 34.34 15.65
CA LEU A 477 -12.68 33.05 15.99
C LEU A 477 -13.68 31.89 15.79
N ASP A 478 -14.92 32.08 16.23
CA ASP A 478 -16.00 31.09 16.13
C ASP A 478 -16.34 30.71 14.68
N ARG A 479 -16.18 31.65 13.72
CA ARG A 479 -16.42 31.40 12.29
C ARG A 479 -15.28 30.67 11.60
N HIS A 480 -14.07 30.71 12.16
CA HIS A 480 -12.87 30.21 11.50
C HIS A 480 -12.25 28.98 12.16
N ARG A 481 -12.78 28.54 13.31
CA ARG A 481 -12.47 27.24 13.91
C ARG A 481 -13.18 26.08 13.21
N TRP A 482 -12.61 24.88 13.29
CA TRP A 482 -13.13 23.68 12.65
C TRP A 482 -14.55 23.32 13.08
N GLU A 483 -14.92 23.59 14.33
CA GLU A 483 -16.22 23.27 14.91
C GLU A 483 -17.38 23.91 14.12
N ALA A 484 -17.15 25.02 13.41
CA ALA A 484 -18.14 25.58 12.49
C ALA A 484 -18.37 24.69 11.26
N SER A 485 -17.30 24.12 10.71
CA SER A 485 -17.34 23.19 9.57
C SER A 485 -17.84 21.81 9.99
N GLU A 486 -17.50 21.37 11.20
CA GLU A 486 -18.03 20.14 11.80
C GLU A 486 -19.56 20.14 11.84
N ARG A 487 -20.20 21.25 12.25
CA ARG A 487 -21.67 21.38 12.24
C ARG A 487 -22.27 21.24 10.84
N ALA A 488 -21.66 21.88 9.84
CA ALA A 488 -22.11 21.78 8.45
C ALA A 488 -21.98 20.34 7.90
N LEU A 489 -20.88 19.67 8.24
CA LEU A 489 -20.66 18.26 7.89
C LEU A 489 -21.69 17.34 8.56
N HIS A 490 -21.95 17.54 9.85
CA HIS A 490 -22.95 16.75 10.60
C HIS A 490 -24.36 16.88 9.99
N GLU A 491 -24.75 18.08 9.57
CA GLU A 491 -26.04 18.31 8.91
C GLU A 491 -26.14 17.53 7.59
N VAL A 492 -25.10 17.60 6.74
CA VAL A 492 -25.05 16.89 5.46
C VAL A 492 -25.09 15.37 5.67
N TRP A 493 -24.22 14.84 6.54
CA TRP A 493 -24.17 13.40 6.80
C TRP A 493 -25.46 12.89 7.44
N GLY A 494 -26.02 13.62 8.40
CA GLY A 494 -27.25 13.24 9.09
C GLY A 494 -28.46 13.14 8.15
N ARG A 495 -28.51 13.97 7.11
CA ARG A 495 -29.54 13.89 6.05
C ARG A 495 -29.36 12.66 5.16
N LEU A 496 -28.12 12.31 4.82
CA LEU A 496 -27.81 11.23 3.87
C LEU A 496 -27.84 9.84 4.51
N ALA A 497 -27.26 9.71 5.71
CA ALA A 497 -27.14 8.46 6.44
C ALA A 497 -27.39 8.68 7.94
N PRO A 498 -28.66 8.70 8.38
CA PRO A 498 -29.01 8.92 9.78
C PRO A 498 -28.38 7.89 10.72
N THR A 499 -27.95 8.35 11.89
CA THR A 499 -27.40 7.50 12.96
C THR A 499 -28.24 7.61 14.22
N SER A 500 -28.42 6.50 14.93
CA SER A 500 -29.11 6.45 16.23
C SER A 500 -28.14 6.25 17.40
N ALA A 501 -26.84 6.22 17.10
CA ALA A 501 -25.80 5.96 18.09
C ALA A 501 -25.29 7.24 18.74
N GLU A 502 -24.97 7.15 20.03
CA GLU A 502 -24.41 8.29 20.75
C GLU A 502 -23.02 8.70 20.21
N PRO A 503 -22.73 10.02 20.21
CA PRO A 503 -21.40 10.56 19.98
C PRO A 503 -20.32 9.82 20.76
N MET A 504 -19.20 9.49 20.11
CA MET A 504 -18.07 8.88 20.81
C MET A 504 -16.99 9.93 21.12
N PRO A 505 -16.42 9.94 22.33
CA PRO A 505 -15.20 10.69 22.59
C PRO A 505 -14.07 10.11 21.73
N VAL A 506 -13.32 10.99 21.08
CA VAL A 506 -12.15 10.61 20.28
C VAL A 506 -10.90 11.17 20.96
N GLU A 507 -10.03 10.28 21.44
CA GLU A 507 -8.67 10.66 21.83
C GLU A 507 -7.83 10.88 20.57
N ILE A 508 -7.29 12.09 20.45
CA ILE A 508 -6.32 12.44 19.40
C ILE A 508 -4.95 12.04 19.93
N ALA A 509 -4.56 10.79 19.70
CA ALA A 509 -3.20 10.31 19.95
C ALA A 509 -2.44 10.17 18.62
N PRO A 510 -1.13 10.49 18.57
CA PRO A 510 -0.27 10.12 17.45
C PRO A 510 -0.33 8.60 17.22
N ASP A 511 -0.12 8.15 15.99
CA ASP A 511 -0.16 6.74 15.60
C ASP A 511 0.72 5.89 16.56
N PRO A 512 0.16 4.98 17.36
CA PRO A 512 0.90 4.21 18.36
C PRO A 512 1.73 3.07 17.74
N ALA A 513 2.20 3.24 16.50
CA ALA A 513 3.09 2.28 15.83
C ALA A 513 4.44 2.05 16.58
N THR A 514 4.66 2.71 17.72
CA THR A 514 5.82 2.57 18.60
C THR A 514 5.64 1.61 19.79
N GLU A 515 4.46 1.04 20.05
CA GLU A 515 4.32 0.03 21.12
C GLU A 515 3.82 -1.32 20.58
N ALA A 516 4.66 -2.36 20.71
CA ALA A 516 4.30 -3.74 20.38
C ALA A 516 3.73 -4.46 21.61
N PRO A 517 2.42 -4.77 21.67
CA PRO A 517 1.91 -5.71 22.65
C PRO A 517 2.37 -7.14 22.29
N ARG A 518 2.48 -8.01 23.30
CA ARG A 518 2.75 -9.45 23.11
C ARG A 518 1.73 -10.03 22.14
N ALA A 519 2.19 -10.45 20.97
CA ALA A 519 1.31 -10.82 19.88
C ALA A 519 1.56 -12.25 19.41
N GLY A 520 0.48 -13.02 19.32
CA GLY A 520 0.48 -14.39 18.84
C GLY A 520 0.78 -14.54 17.35
N LEU A 521 1.06 -15.77 16.89
CA LEU A 521 1.50 -16.06 15.53
C LEU A 521 0.31 -16.22 14.56
N LEU A 522 0.28 -15.42 13.52
CA LEU A 522 -0.58 -15.62 12.36
C LEU A 522 0.24 -16.22 11.22
N VAL A 523 -0.17 -17.40 10.77
CA VAL A 523 0.40 -18.06 9.59
C VAL A 523 -0.62 -18.10 8.47
N ILE A 524 -0.21 -17.74 7.26
CA ILE A 524 -1.10 -17.82 6.10
C ILE A 524 -0.42 -18.54 4.96
N GLY A 525 -0.97 -19.70 4.63
CA GLY A 525 -0.32 -20.70 3.80
C GLY A 525 -1.05 -22.03 3.91
N ASP A 526 -0.43 -23.08 3.41
CA ASP A 526 -0.97 -24.44 3.50
C ASP A 526 -0.92 -24.97 4.95
N ASP A 527 -2.00 -25.63 5.39
CA ASP A 527 -2.09 -26.22 6.73
C ASP A 527 -1.11 -27.40 6.91
N ASP A 528 -0.73 -28.08 5.82
CA ASP A 528 0.26 -29.16 5.85
C ASP A 528 1.67 -28.65 6.21
N ALA A 529 2.00 -27.41 5.79
CA ALA A 529 3.29 -26.78 6.08
C ALA A 529 3.28 -26.01 7.41
N ALA A 530 2.16 -25.36 7.73
CA ALA A 530 2.06 -24.40 8.85
C ALA A 530 1.38 -24.96 10.11
N GLY A 531 0.49 -25.95 9.96
CA GLY A 531 -0.34 -26.49 11.03
C GLY A 531 0.43 -27.08 12.20
N PRO A 532 1.45 -27.93 11.98
CA PRO A 532 2.30 -28.43 13.06
C PRO A 532 2.97 -27.30 13.86
N LEU A 533 3.41 -26.26 13.15
CA LEU A 533 4.12 -25.11 13.71
C LEU A 533 3.21 -24.25 14.61
N VAL A 534 1.96 -24.05 14.18
CA VAL A 534 0.93 -23.35 14.98
C VAL A 534 0.51 -24.16 16.21
N ARG A 535 0.35 -25.49 16.09
CA ARG A 535 -0.01 -26.35 17.23
C ARG A 535 1.07 -26.38 18.32
N ALA A 536 2.34 -26.22 17.93
CA ALA A 536 3.47 -26.21 18.85
C ALA A 536 3.91 -24.80 19.28
N TRP A 537 3.14 -23.77 18.91
CA TRP A 537 3.46 -22.39 19.28
C TRP A 537 3.44 -22.22 20.80
N PRO A 538 4.49 -21.60 21.41
CA PRO A 538 4.56 -21.45 22.85
C PRO A 538 3.38 -20.66 23.41
N ALA A 539 2.70 -21.19 24.43
CA ALA A 539 1.49 -20.59 25.00
C ALA A 539 1.75 -19.22 25.65
N ASP A 540 2.96 -18.99 26.15
CA ASP A 540 3.45 -17.72 26.70
C ASP A 540 3.71 -16.65 25.62
N SER A 541 3.75 -17.06 24.34
CA SER A 541 3.99 -16.20 23.17
C SER A 541 2.72 -15.74 22.46
N GLY A 542 1.53 -15.99 23.04
CA GLY A 542 0.22 -15.57 22.51
C GLY A 542 -0.46 -16.59 21.58
N PRO A 543 -1.71 -16.35 21.14
CA PRO A 543 -2.48 -17.33 20.36
C PRO A 543 -1.95 -17.50 18.93
N ALA A 544 -1.86 -18.73 18.43
CA ALA A 544 -1.45 -19.01 17.06
C ALA A 544 -2.60 -19.49 16.17
N VAL A 545 -2.69 -18.99 14.93
CA VAL A 545 -3.75 -19.33 13.98
C VAL A 545 -3.17 -19.51 12.58
N VAL A 546 -3.55 -20.60 11.90
CA VAL A 546 -3.35 -20.78 10.45
C VAL A 546 -4.60 -20.31 9.71
N ARG A 547 -4.44 -19.61 8.59
CA ARG A 547 -5.52 -19.36 7.63
C ARG A 547 -5.09 -19.82 6.25
N ALA A 548 -6.01 -20.40 5.49
CA ALA A 548 -5.77 -20.71 4.09
C ALA A 548 -5.61 -19.40 3.27
N PRO A 549 -4.75 -19.39 2.22
CA PRO A 549 -4.76 -18.31 1.25
C PRO A 549 -6.13 -18.23 0.56
N ARG A 550 -6.65 -17.04 0.24
CA ARG A 550 -7.83 -16.92 -0.63
C ARG A 550 -7.43 -17.34 -2.05
N PRO A 551 -8.08 -18.35 -2.66
CA PRO A 551 -7.68 -18.87 -3.96
C PRO A 551 -7.84 -17.81 -5.07
N ALA A 552 -6.94 -17.84 -6.05
CA ALA A 552 -7.18 -17.19 -7.33
C ALA A 552 -8.19 -18.02 -8.15
N PRO A 553 -9.02 -17.42 -9.01
CA PRO A 553 -9.94 -18.19 -9.86
C PRO A 553 -9.13 -19.12 -10.77
N GLU A 554 -9.48 -20.41 -10.72
CA GLU A 554 -8.77 -21.45 -11.45
C GLU A 554 -9.03 -21.38 -12.96
N GLY A 555 -7.96 -21.53 -13.73
CA GLY A 555 -8.05 -21.88 -15.14
C GLY A 555 -6.71 -21.86 -15.86
N ARG A 556 -6.19 -23.05 -16.20
CA ARG A 556 -5.75 -23.45 -17.56
C ARG A 556 -5.08 -24.83 -17.57
N GLY A 557 -5.71 -25.77 -18.29
CA GLY A 557 -5.04 -26.59 -19.31
C GLY A 557 -4.45 -27.95 -18.92
N ILE A 558 -5.11 -29.01 -19.40
CA ILE A 558 -4.66 -30.41 -19.57
C ILE A 558 -3.52 -30.48 -20.61
N VAL A 559 -2.57 -31.44 -20.54
CA VAL A 559 -2.01 -32.22 -21.69
C VAL A 559 -1.31 -33.54 -21.25
N GLU A 560 -1.36 -34.57 -22.12
CA GLU A 560 -0.71 -35.91 -22.10
C GLU A 560 0.64 -35.99 -22.89
N GLY A 561 1.60 -36.86 -22.48
CA GLY A 561 2.46 -37.68 -23.37
C GLY A 561 3.95 -37.31 -23.69
N GLY A 562 4.82 -38.34 -23.82
CA GLY A 562 6.12 -38.36 -24.56
C GLY A 562 7.38 -37.81 -23.84
N PRO A 563 8.60 -37.81 -24.45
CA PRO A 563 9.81 -37.19 -23.86
C PRO A 563 9.68 -35.70 -23.52
N ALA A 564 8.71 -35.01 -24.14
CA ALA A 564 8.24 -33.69 -23.72
C ALA A 564 7.66 -33.69 -22.29
N ALA A 565 7.10 -34.81 -21.82
CA ALA A 565 6.60 -34.99 -20.45
C ALA A 565 7.70 -34.93 -19.37
N LEU A 566 8.98 -35.16 -19.70
CA LEU A 566 10.10 -34.88 -18.78
C LEU A 566 10.32 -33.38 -18.64
N TRP A 567 10.20 -32.63 -19.74
CA TRP A 567 10.21 -31.17 -19.72
C TRP A 567 8.97 -30.60 -19.02
N ASP A 568 7.81 -31.23 -19.17
CA ASP A 568 6.60 -30.86 -18.46
C ASP A 568 6.68 -31.22 -16.98
N ALA A 569 7.36 -32.32 -16.60
CA ALA A 569 7.63 -32.65 -15.20
C ALA A 569 8.58 -31.63 -14.55
N LEU A 570 9.61 -31.17 -15.27
CA LEU A 570 10.49 -30.07 -14.83
C LEU A 570 9.78 -28.70 -14.86
N ALA A 571 8.83 -28.50 -15.77
CA ALA A 571 8.02 -27.28 -15.85
C ALA A 571 6.93 -27.24 -14.76
N GLU A 572 6.32 -28.36 -14.39
CA GLU A 572 5.47 -28.54 -13.20
C GLU A 572 6.31 -28.38 -11.93
N TRP A 573 7.55 -28.88 -11.90
CA TRP A 573 8.48 -28.70 -10.76
C TRP A 573 8.76 -27.22 -10.44
N VAL A 574 8.63 -26.35 -11.44
CA VAL A 574 8.89 -24.91 -11.35
C VAL A 574 7.62 -24.08 -11.63
N ALA A 575 6.42 -24.65 -11.49
CA ALA A 575 5.16 -23.89 -11.41
C ALA A 575 4.34 -24.35 -10.21
N ASP A 576 4.13 -23.44 -9.27
CA ASP A 576 2.89 -23.37 -8.50
C ASP A 576 2.63 -21.91 -8.14
N ASP A 577 1.41 -21.46 -8.46
CA ASP A 577 0.91 -20.09 -8.46
C ASP A 577 0.56 -19.59 -7.05
N LEU A 578 1.56 -19.61 -6.18
CA LEU A 578 1.66 -18.85 -4.94
C LEU A 578 3.13 -18.43 -4.81
N ALA A 579 3.45 -17.18 -4.48
CA ALA A 579 4.84 -16.73 -4.48
C ALA A 579 5.69 -17.28 -3.31
N PHE A 580 5.10 -18.03 -2.38
CA PHE A 580 5.65 -18.50 -1.10
C PHE A 580 4.76 -19.64 -0.55
N GLU A 581 5.27 -20.45 0.38
CA GLU A 581 4.48 -21.49 1.06
C GLU A 581 3.67 -20.91 2.23
N ALA A 582 4.26 -19.98 2.99
CA ALA A 582 3.55 -19.31 4.07
C ALA A 582 4.04 -17.87 4.36
N PHE A 583 3.12 -17.03 4.81
CA PHE A 583 3.41 -15.79 5.54
C PHE A 583 3.43 -16.03 7.02
N LEU A 584 4.40 -15.42 7.70
CA LEU A 584 4.57 -15.51 9.14
C LEU A 584 4.52 -14.10 9.70
N SER A 585 3.65 -13.84 10.66
CA SER A 585 3.56 -12.54 11.35
C SER A 585 3.13 -12.71 12.81
N THR A 586 3.73 -11.95 13.72
CA THR A 586 3.25 -11.87 15.11
C THR A 586 2.53 -10.54 15.33
N GLY A 587 1.22 -10.54 15.64
CA GLY A 587 0.42 -9.29 15.67
C GLY A 587 -1.09 -9.49 15.84
N GLN A 588 -1.80 -8.46 16.32
CA GLN A 588 -3.24 -8.29 16.07
C GLN A 588 -3.41 -7.35 14.86
N GLY A 589 -3.90 -7.84 13.72
CA GLY A 589 -4.04 -7.07 12.46
C GLY A 589 -3.58 -7.90 11.24
N PRO A 590 -4.10 -7.66 10.01
CA PRO A 590 -4.24 -8.73 9.04
C PRO A 590 -2.89 -9.15 8.44
N ALA A 591 -2.78 -10.43 8.12
CA ALA A 591 -1.66 -10.96 7.34
C ALA A 591 -2.06 -11.56 5.97
N THR A 592 -3.35 -11.52 5.54
CA THR A 592 -3.73 -11.67 4.10
C THR A 592 -5.09 -11.05 3.74
N GLY A 593 -5.32 -9.78 4.06
CA GLY A 593 -6.64 -9.13 3.84
C GLY A 593 -6.83 -8.33 2.55
N ARG A 594 -5.83 -8.28 1.65
CA ARG A 594 -5.74 -7.53 0.37
C ARG A 594 -5.75 -5.99 0.42
N ALA A 595 -5.26 -5.36 1.50
CA ALA A 595 -5.00 -3.90 1.50
C ALA A 595 -3.86 -3.47 0.53
N GLU A 596 -2.82 -4.30 0.34
CA GLU A 596 -1.58 -3.91 -0.37
C GLU A 596 -1.45 -4.50 -1.79
N ALA A 597 -2.48 -5.21 -2.29
CA ALA A 597 -2.53 -5.98 -3.56
C ALA A 597 -1.44 -7.08 -3.78
N LEU A 598 -0.26 -6.97 -3.15
CA LEU A 598 0.85 -7.91 -3.21
C LEU A 598 1.33 -8.30 -1.80
N PRO A 599 1.44 -9.59 -1.48
CA PRO A 599 1.76 -10.01 -0.12
C PRO A 599 3.18 -9.64 0.39
N LEU A 600 4.14 -9.42 -0.52
CA LEU A 600 5.45 -8.87 -0.16
C LEU A 600 5.33 -7.47 0.46
N HIS A 601 4.49 -6.61 -0.10
CA HIS A 601 4.30 -5.27 0.43
C HIS A 601 3.66 -5.32 1.82
N GLU A 602 2.72 -6.23 2.05
CA GLU A 602 2.12 -6.49 3.36
C GLU A 602 3.18 -6.85 4.42
N LEU A 603 4.19 -7.65 4.07
CA LEU A 603 5.29 -7.96 4.98
C LEU A 603 6.23 -6.79 5.26
N ILE A 604 6.66 -6.06 4.23
CA ILE A 604 7.49 -4.85 4.37
C ILE A 604 6.79 -3.87 5.30
N SER A 605 5.49 -3.72 5.08
CA SER A 605 4.58 -2.89 5.83
C SER A 605 4.43 -3.38 7.27
N LEU A 606 4.22 -4.67 7.53
CA LEU A 606 4.17 -5.21 8.90
C LEU A 606 5.50 -4.94 9.63
N ARG A 607 6.62 -5.22 8.99
CA ARG A 607 7.96 -5.00 9.53
C ARG A 607 8.26 -3.56 9.89
N ALA A 608 7.92 -2.61 9.03
CA ALA A 608 8.20 -1.22 9.31
C ALA A 608 7.27 -0.65 10.43
N ARG A 609 6.17 -1.33 10.79
CA ARG A 609 5.34 -1.05 11.99
C ARG A 609 5.86 -1.75 13.27
N GLY A 610 7.12 -2.18 13.26
CA GLY A 610 7.72 -2.92 14.37
C GLY A 610 7.12 -4.31 14.60
N ARG A 611 6.37 -4.88 13.63
CA ARG A 611 5.88 -6.27 13.73
C ARG A 611 6.98 -7.24 13.29
N ARG A 612 7.03 -8.40 13.94
CA ARG A 612 7.89 -9.51 13.52
C ARG A 612 7.18 -10.25 12.39
N ALA A 613 7.73 -10.20 11.18
CA ALA A 613 7.12 -10.81 10.01
C ALA A 613 8.17 -11.31 9.01
N GLY A 614 7.85 -12.39 8.28
CA GLY A 614 8.77 -13.04 7.34
C GLY A 614 8.07 -13.92 6.31
N MET A 615 8.84 -14.40 5.32
CA MET A 615 8.38 -15.28 4.25
C MET A 615 8.94 -16.69 4.42
N LEU A 616 8.09 -17.71 4.29
CA LEU A 616 8.52 -19.08 4.13
C LEU A 616 8.49 -19.45 2.65
N ALA A 617 9.68 -19.61 2.05
CA ALA A 617 9.87 -20.09 0.69
C ALA A 617 9.57 -21.58 0.56
N GLY A 618 9.72 -22.33 1.65
CA GLY A 618 9.47 -23.76 1.68
C GLY A 618 10.52 -24.58 0.95
N ASP A 619 10.08 -25.50 0.08
CA ASP A 619 10.92 -26.37 -0.75
C ASP A 619 11.28 -25.77 -2.13
N ARG A 620 11.00 -24.47 -2.36
CA ARG A 620 11.25 -23.78 -3.62
C ARG A 620 12.73 -23.57 -3.94
N LEU A 621 13.02 -23.51 -5.24
CA LEU A 621 14.35 -23.20 -5.77
C LEU A 621 14.59 -21.69 -5.81
N LEU A 622 15.60 -21.20 -5.10
CA LEU A 622 15.96 -19.77 -5.01
C LEU A 622 17.31 -19.49 -5.68
N ALA A 623 18.29 -20.38 -5.51
CA ALA A 623 19.61 -20.27 -6.14
C ALA A 623 19.52 -20.52 -7.65
N ASP A 624 20.07 -19.60 -8.42
CA ASP A 624 20.17 -19.73 -9.86
C ASP A 624 21.13 -20.87 -10.26
N VAL A 625 21.12 -21.25 -11.55
CA VAL A 625 21.87 -22.45 -11.98
C VAL A 625 23.36 -22.29 -11.69
N HIS A 626 23.91 -21.11 -11.97
CA HIS A 626 25.33 -20.83 -11.76
C HIS A 626 25.71 -20.95 -10.28
N THR A 627 24.95 -20.31 -9.40
CA THR A 627 25.17 -20.32 -7.95
C THR A 627 25.11 -21.74 -7.39
N ARG A 628 24.19 -22.56 -7.92
CA ARG A 628 24.09 -23.97 -7.53
C ARG A 628 25.29 -24.80 -7.96
N LEU A 629 25.75 -24.64 -9.19
CA LEU A 629 26.93 -25.36 -9.69
C LEU A 629 28.19 -25.02 -8.88
N LEU A 630 28.27 -23.81 -8.34
CA LEU A 630 29.35 -23.42 -7.42
C LEU A 630 29.20 -24.06 -6.03
N ALA A 631 27.96 -24.13 -5.51
CA ALA A 631 27.68 -24.69 -4.19
C ALA A 631 27.84 -26.22 -4.14
N VAL A 632 27.50 -26.91 -5.23
CA VAL A 632 27.59 -28.37 -5.36
C VAL A 632 28.37 -28.72 -6.63
N PRO A 633 29.71 -28.85 -6.55
CA PRO A 633 30.53 -29.29 -7.67
C PRO A 633 30.07 -30.68 -8.17
N GLY A 634 29.87 -30.83 -9.48
CA GLY A 634 29.38 -32.08 -10.08
C GLY A 634 27.85 -32.24 -10.11
N HIS A 635 27.08 -31.19 -9.78
CA HIS A 635 25.63 -31.19 -9.90
C HIS A 635 25.15 -31.59 -11.31
N PRO A 636 24.07 -32.40 -11.44
CA PRO A 636 23.60 -32.91 -12.74
C PRO A 636 23.22 -31.81 -13.75
N TRP A 637 22.92 -30.60 -13.28
CA TRP A 637 22.63 -29.45 -14.14
C TRP A 637 23.83 -28.97 -14.97
N ALA A 638 25.05 -29.40 -14.63
CA ALA A 638 26.24 -29.17 -15.45
C ALA A 638 26.13 -29.89 -16.81
N GLU A 639 25.36 -30.98 -16.88
CA GLU A 639 25.12 -31.78 -18.09
C GLU A 639 24.07 -31.15 -19.03
N LEU A 640 23.33 -30.12 -18.58
CA LEU A 640 22.35 -29.42 -19.40
C LEU A 640 23.03 -28.59 -20.51
N ASP A 641 22.43 -28.61 -21.70
CA ASP A 641 22.82 -27.72 -22.79
C ASP A 641 22.55 -26.23 -22.47
N SER A 642 23.08 -25.33 -23.31
CA SER A 642 23.00 -23.89 -23.09
C SER A 642 21.57 -23.35 -23.08
N ASP A 643 20.69 -23.91 -23.90
CA ASP A 643 19.31 -23.42 -24.06
C ASP A 643 18.44 -23.88 -22.89
N ALA A 644 18.58 -25.16 -22.50
CA ALA A 644 17.98 -25.75 -21.31
C ALA A 644 18.41 -25.02 -20.04
N ARG A 645 19.72 -24.75 -19.91
CA ARG A 645 20.27 -23.99 -18.79
C ARG A 645 19.69 -22.58 -18.73
N ALA A 646 19.67 -21.86 -19.85
CA ALA A 646 19.13 -20.50 -19.90
C ALA A 646 17.62 -20.45 -19.61
N ALA A 647 16.86 -21.47 -20.05
CA ALA A 647 15.43 -21.57 -19.76
C ALA A 647 15.16 -21.80 -18.26
N LEU A 648 15.88 -22.75 -17.65
CA LEU A 648 15.80 -23.02 -16.21
C LEU A 648 16.16 -21.77 -15.39
N ASP A 649 17.26 -21.11 -15.76
CA ASP A 649 17.77 -19.92 -15.07
C ASP A 649 16.80 -18.72 -15.13
N ARG A 650 16.16 -18.47 -16.29
CA ARG A 650 15.10 -17.46 -16.40
C ARG A 650 13.91 -17.76 -15.49
N ARG A 651 13.56 -19.04 -15.33
CA ARG A 651 12.39 -19.46 -14.57
C ARG A 651 12.66 -19.43 -13.06
N ILE A 652 13.83 -19.90 -12.61
CA ILE A 652 14.29 -19.75 -11.22
C ILE A 652 14.29 -18.26 -10.85
N ARG A 653 14.88 -17.39 -11.67
CA ARG A 653 14.87 -15.93 -11.41
C ARG A 653 13.47 -15.35 -11.28
N ARG A 654 12.51 -15.80 -12.10
CA ARG A 654 11.11 -15.36 -12.03
C ARG A 654 10.45 -15.80 -10.72
N GLY A 655 10.65 -17.06 -10.31
CA GLY A 655 10.10 -17.60 -9.06
C GLY A 655 10.77 -17.06 -7.80
N ALA A 656 12.07 -16.78 -7.86
CA ALA A 656 12.87 -16.23 -6.78
C ALA A 656 12.67 -14.71 -6.58
N ARG A 657 12.09 -14.01 -7.58
CA ARG A 657 11.92 -12.56 -7.57
C ARG A 657 11.26 -12.00 -6.30
N PRO A 658 10.13 -12.55 -5.80
CA PRO A 658 9.48 -12.02 -4.59
C PRO A 658 10.37 -12.15 -3.34
N PHE A 659 11.18 -13.22 -3.26
CA PHE A 659 12.10 -13.44 -2.14
C PHE A 659 13.32 -12.54 -2.21
N ARG A 660 13.85 -12.27 -3.41
CA ARG A 660 14.93 -11.30 -3.60
C ARG A 660 14.49 -9.90 -3.22
N GLU A 661 13.31 -9.49 -3.68
CA GLU A 661 12.72 -8.19 -3.30
C GLU A 661 12.46 -8.13 -1.78
N ALA A 662 12.08 -9.25 -1.14
CA ALA A 662 11.97 -9.35 0.32
C ALA A 662 13.31 -9.16 1.05
N LEU A 663 14.36 -9.85 0.61
CA LEU A 663 15.71 -9.73 1.17
C LEU A 663 16.26 -8.32 1.03
N GLU A 664 16.10 -7.71 -0.15
CA GLU A 664 16.47 -6.31 -0.42
C GLU A 664 15.73 -5.33 0.49
N ALA A 665 14.49 -5.64 0.85
CA ALA A 665 13.68 -4.87 1.80
C ALA A 665 13.92 -5.22 3.28
N GLY A 666 14.89 -6.09 3.58
CA GLY A 666 15.22 -6.51 4.95
C GLY A 666 14.19 -7.44 5.60
N VAL A 667 13.31 -8.07 4.81
CA VAL A 667 12.35 -9.07 5.27
C VAL A 667 13.05 -10.44 5.37
N PRO A 668 12.96 -11.17 6.50
CA PRO A 668 13.55 -12.51 6.63
C PRO A 668 12.88 -13.47 5.65
N VAL A 669 13.71 -14.20 4.90
CA VAL A 669 13.28 -15.29 4.03
C VAL A 669 13.77 -16.60 4.61
N LEU A 670 12.85 -17.51 4.85
CA LEU A 670 13.10 -18.83 5.44
C LEU A 670 12.93 -19.92 4.37
N SER A 671 13.77 -20.95 4.39
CA SER A 671 13.62 -22.13 3.53
C SER A 671 13.78 -23.42 4.33
N HIS A 672 13.05 -24.45 3.93
CA HIS A 672 13.23 -25.81 4.45
C HIS A 672 14.45 -26.51 3.82
N ARG A 673 14.97 -26.00 2.69
CA ARG A 673 16.15 -26.52 2.01
C ARG A 673 17.42 -25.81 2.49
N ARG A 674 18.30 -26.59 3.12
CA ARG A 674 19.56 -26.10 3.65
C ARG A 674 20.48 -25.56 2.56
N LEU A 675 20.51 -26.21 1.39
CA LEU A 675 21.27 -25.72 0.23
C LEU A 675 20.86 -24.31 -0.21
N GLU A 676 19.56 -23.95 -0.15
CA GLU A 676 19.10 -22.61 -0.52
C GLU A 676 19.62 -21.56 0.47
N ALA A 677 19.55 -21.85 1.76
CA ALA A 677 20.07 -20.98 2.82
C ALA A 677 21.58 -20.76 2.72
N VAL A 678 22.32 -21.74 2.19
CA VAL A 678 23.77 -21.63 1.95
C VAL A 678 24.08 -20.88 0.66
N ALA A 679 23.38 -21.22 -0.42
CA ALA A 679 23.66 -20.71 -1.75
C ALA A 679 23.16 -19.26 -1.96
N VAL A 680 22.09 -18.85 -1.26
CA VAL A 680 21.47 -17.54 -1.44
C VAL A 680 21.71 -16.66 -0.20
N PRO A 681 22.53 -15.60 -0.32
CA PRO A 681 22.80 -14.70 0.80
C PRO A 681 21.53 -14.12 1.42
N GLY A 682 21.42 -14.20 2.75
CA GLY A 682 20.29 -13.66 3.52
C GLY A 682 19.10 -14.61 3.69
N VAL A 683 19.05 -15.74 2.97
CA VAL A 683 18.07 -16.81 3.23
C VAL A 683 18.50 -17.61 4.46
N GLN A 684 17.56 -17.86 5.37
CA GLN A 684 17.81 -18.61 6.61
C GLN A 684 17.17 -19.99 6.54
N TRP A 685 17.84 -20.99 7.12
CA TRP A 685 17.31 -22.35 7.19
C TRP A 685 16.37 -22.52 8.38
N LEU A 686 15.14 -22.97 8.10
CA LEU A 686 14.15 -23.39 9.08
C LEU A 686 13.89 -24.89 8.88
N PRO A 687 14.20 -25.79 9.83
CA PRO A 687 13.95 -27.22 9.67
C PRO A 687 12.45 -27.50 9.44
N LEU A 688 12.16 -28.51 8.63
CA LEU A 688 10.78 -28.95 8.36
C LEU A 688 10.15 -29.52 9.65
N PRO A 689 8.96 -29.05 10.10
CA PRO A 689 8.32 -29.60 11.28
C PRO A 689 7.72 -30.98 10.99
N LEU A 690 8.20 -32.01 11.68
CA LEU A 690 7.83 -33.41 11.48
C LEU A 690 7.29 -34.03 12.76
N VAL A 691 6.15 -34.70 12.65
CA VAL A 691 5.61 -35.56 13.71
C VAL A 691 5.96 -37.00 13.33
N PRO A 692 6.76 -37.73 14.12
CA PRO A 692 7.16 -39.05 13.68
C PRO A 692 5.99 -40.04 13.77
N GLY A 693 5.98 -41.00 12.84
CA GLY A 693 4.92 -41.98 12.69
C GLY A 693 4.85 -42.98 13.85
N PRO A 694 3.74 -43.73 13.97
CA PRO A 694 3.65 -44.84 14.91
C PRO A 694 4.71 -45.90 14.58
N GLU A 695 5.28 -46.55 15.60
CA GLU A 695 6.21 -47.65 15.38
C GLU A 695 5.52 -48.78 14.59
N PRO A 696 6.15 -49.33 13.55
CA PRO A 696 5.59 -50.47 12.83
C PRO A 696 5.44 -51.67 13.76
N ALA A 697 4.24 -52.25 13.80
CA ALA A 697 3.93 -53.41 14.61
C ALA A 697 4.57 -54.68 14.01
N GLY A 698 5.71 -55.09 14.57
CA GLY A 698 6.33 -56.39 14.29
C GLY A 698 7.41 -56.34 13.19
N VAL A 699 8.59 -56.85 13.52
CA VAL A 699 9.75 -56.92 12.63
C VAL A 699 9.61 -58.14 11.71
N ALA A 700 9.20 -57.92 10.46
CA ALA A 700 9.62 -58.76 9.35
C ALA A 700 10.71 -58.00 8.59
N ALA A 701 11.70 -58.73 8.06
CA ALA A 701 12.80 -58.18 7.26
C ALA A 701 12.27 -57.22 6.18
N PRO A 702 13.02 -56.17 5.82
CA PRO A 702 12.59 -55.14 4.88
C PRO A 702 12.28 -55.77 3.50
N ARG A 703 11.14 -55.42 2.90
CA ARG A 703 10.65 -55.99 1.64
C ARG A 703 10.36 -54.95 0.56
N SER A 704 10.51 -53.66 0.87
CA SER A 704 10.30 -52.59 -0.12
C SER A 704 11.42 -51.56 -0.17
N VAL A 705 11.72 -51.13 -1.41
CA VAL A 705 12.61 -50.01 -1.70
C VAL A 705 11.82 -48.91 -2.42
N LEU A 706 11.89 -47.68 -1.92
CA LEU A 706 11.31 -46.50 -2.57
C LEU A 706 12.44 -45.60 -3.09
N VAL A 707 12.48 -45.38 -4.40
CA VAL A 707 13.44 -44.47 -5.05
C VAL A 707 12.78 -43.11 -5.23
N LEU A 708 13.21 -42.11 -4.45
CA LEU A 708 12.60 -40.79 -4.51
C LEU A 708 12.86 -40.10 -5.86
N PRO A 709 11.88 -39.39 -6.43
CA PRO A 709 12.10 -38.58 -7.63
C PRO A 709 13.07 -37.44 -7.30
N GLY A 710 14.04 -37.20 -8.18
CA GLY A 710 15.03 -36.15 -8.05
C GLY A 710 16.01 -36.15 -9.22
N ASP A 711 16.72 -35.05 -9.40
CA ASP A 711 17.83 -34.95 -10.34
C ASP A 711 19.00 -35.80 -9.87
N ARG A 712 19.67 -36.46 -10.82
CA ARG A 712 20.74 -37.43 -10.57
C ARG A 712 21.81 -37.26 -11.61
N THR A 713 23.08 -37.45 -11.25
CA THR A 713 24.19 -37.44 -12.21
C THR A 713 24.08 -38.64 -13.16
N ALA A 714 24.80 -38.61 -14.29
CA ALA A 714 24.85 -39.78 -15.18
C ALA A 714 25.34 -41.06 -14.47
N ALA A 715 26.32 -40.94 -13.58
CA ALA A 715 26.85 -42.05 -12.79
C ALA A 715 25.81 -42.57 -11.78
N GLU A 716 25.14 -41.67 -11.06
CA GLU A 716 24.08 -42.05 -10.11
C GLU A 716 22.90 -42.72 -10.82
N ARG A 717 22.50 -42.24 -12.02
CA ARG A 717 21.44 -42.89 -12.83
C ARG A 717 21.80 -44.33 -13.17
N ALA A 718 23.04 -44.57 -13.61
CA ALA A 718 23.52 -45.91 -13.93
C ALA A 718 23.55 -46.83 -12.69
N ALA A 719 24.02 -46.31 -11.55
CA ALA A 719 24.03 -47.06 -10.29
C ALA A 719 22.61 -47.39 -9.78
N VAL A 720 21.65 -46.47 -9.96
CA VAL A 720 20.24 -46.71 -9.64
C VAL A 720 19.64 -47.77 -10.55
N GLU A 721 19.93 -47.74 -11.85
CA GLU A 721 19.47 -48.78 -12.79
C GLU A 721 20.01 -50.16 -12.41
N GLU A 722 21.30 -50.25 -12.08
CA GLU A 722 21.93 -51.48 -11.59
C GLU A 722 21.27 -51.99 -10.30
N LEU A 723 20.99 -51.09 -9.35
CA LEU A 723 20.25 -51.40 -8.13
C LEU A 723 18.85 -51.95 -8.45
N LEU A 724 18.10 -51.29 -9.35
CA LEU A 724 16.76 -51.72 -9.71
C LEU A 724 16.76 -53.15 -10.29
N ASP A 725 17.75 -53.49 -11.11
CA ASP A 725 17.89 -54.83 -11.66
C ASP A 725 18.30 -55.85 -10.59
N ALA A 726 19.20 -55.48 -9.68
CA ALA A 726 19.59 -56.30 -8.53
C ALA A 726 18.41 -56.59 -7.58
N LEU A 727 17.52 -55.62 -7.36
CA LEU A 727 16.32 -55.77 -6.53
C LEU A 727 15.24 -56.62 -7.21
N ARG A 728 15.01 -56.41 -8.52
CA ARG A 728 14.06 -57.21 -9.32
C ARG A 728 14.44 -58.68 -9.34
N SER A 729 15.73 -58.99 -9.51
CA SER A 729 16.22 -60.38 -9.52
C SER A 729 16.04 -61.10 -8.17
N ARG A 730 15.93 -60.34 -7.07
CA ARG A 730 15.69 -60.85 -5.70
C ARG A 730 14.22 -60.82 -5.27
N GLY A 731 13.31 -60.37 -6.14
CA GLY A 731 11.88 -60.28 -5.84
C GLY A 731 11.52 -59.22 -4.79
N VAL A 732 12.36 -58.20 -4.60
CA VAL A 732 12.09 -57.08 -3.69
C VAL A 732 11.09 -56.13 -4.35
N ALA A 733 10.09 -55.66 -3.61
CA ALA A 733 9.14 -54.68 -4.13
C ALA A 733 9.83 -53.32 -4.29
N VAL A 734 9.72 -52.71 -5.48
CA VAL A 734 10.34 -51.40 -5.74
C VAL A 734 9.30 -50.42 -6.25
N GLU A 735 9.26 -49.24 -5.63
CA GLU A 735 8.48 -48.10 -6.10
C GLU A 735 9.45 -46.99 -6.56
N ALA A 736 9.27 -46.50 -7.79
CA ALA A 736 10.08 -45.42 -8.36
C ALA A 736 9.15 -44.41 -9.06
N PRO A 737 8.46 -43.56 -8.28
CA PRO A 737 7.47 -42.64 -8.82
C PRO A 737 8.14 -41.50 -9.56
N SER A 738 7.59 -41.11 -10.70
CA SER A 738 8.19 -40.12 -11.61
C SER A 738 7.61 -38.70 -11.48
N GLY A 739 6.68 -38.42 -10.55
CA GLY A 739 5.92 -37.16 -10.58
C GLY A 739 5.49 -36.52 -9.24
N PRO A 740 5.07 -35.24 -9.26
CA PRO A 740 4.73 -34.43 -8.08
C PRO A 740 3.49 -34.90 -7.33
N ARG A 741 2.57 -35.63 -7.99
CA ARG A 741 1.38 -36.22 -7.34
C ARG A 741 1.72 -37.21 -6.22
N HIS A 742 2.90 -37.84 -6.28
CA HIS A 742 3.40 -38.72 -5.21
C HIS A 742 3.80 -37.91 -3.97
N ARG A 743 4.31 -36.68 -4.14
CA ARG A 743 4.79 -35.84 -3.03
C ARG A 743 3.66 -35.21 -2.19
N ARG A 744 2.42 -35.19 -2.71
CA ARG A 744 1.23 -34.60 -2.05
C ARG A 744 0.44 -35.58 -1.16
N ARG A 745 0.98 -36.78 -0.92
CA ARG A 745 0.34 -37.83 -0.12
C ARG A 745 1.08 -38.02 1.20
N PRO A 746 0.44 -37.83 2.37
CA PRO A 746 1.09 -38.01 3.68
C PRO A 746 1.66 -39.42 3.93
N ASP A 747 1.11 -40.43 3.25
CA ASP A 747 1.44 -41.85 3.36
C ASP A 747 2.39 -42.37 2.26
N ALA A 748 2.73 -41.54 1.26
CA ALA A 748 3.50 -41.97 0.09
C ALA A 748 4.98 -42.25 0.34
N PHE A 749 5.54 -41.81 1.48
CA PHE A 749 6.96 -41.95 1.78
C PHE A 749 7.26 -43.19 2.65
N ARG A 750 6.36 -44.18 2.65
CA ARG A 750 6.53 -45.43 3.39
C ARG A 750 7.23 -46.47 2.51
N GLY A 751 8.49 -46.73 2.84
CA GLY A 751 9.26 -47.87 2.35
C GLY A 751 10.20 -48.36 3.45
N ASP A 752 10.64 -49.60 3.40
CA ASP A 752 11.59 -50.07 4.42
C ASP A 752 12.97 -49.43 4.21
N VAL A 753 13.38 -49.29 2.94
CA VAL A 753 14.55 -48.52 2.50
C VAL A 753 14.11 -47.45 1.51
N VAL A 754 14.58 -46.21 1.72
CA VAL A 754 14.24 -45.05 0.88
C VAL A 754 15.52 -44.44 0.33
N LEU A 755 15.64 -44.40 -0.99
CA LEU A 755 16.79 -43.83 -1.69
C LEU A 755 16.52 -42.39 -2.11
N ALA A 756 17.23 -41.45 -1.47
CA ALA A 756 17.29 -40.05 -1.87
C ALA A 756 18.33 -39.84 -2.99
N PRO A 757 18.28 -38.72 -3.73
CA PRO A 757 19.39 -38.32 -4.60
C PRO A 757 20.71 -38.27 -3.83
N LEU A 758 21.78 -38.86 -4.38
CA LEU A 758 23.07 -38.97 -3.70
C LEU A 758 23.86 -37.65 -3.80
N HIS A 759 23.85 -37.01 -4.97
CA HIS A 759 24.74 -35.89 -5.27
C HIS A 759 24.59 -34.64 -4.38
N THR A 760 23.46 -34.47 -3.67
CA THR A 760 23.24 -33.34 -2.75
C THR A 760 23.85 -33.55 -1.36
N GLY A 761 24.12 -34.81 -0.97
CA GLY A 761 24.68 -35.16 0.33
C GLY A 761 23.77 -34.92 1.54
N GLU A 762 22.58 -34.34 1.34
CA GLU A 762 21.65 -34.00 2.41
C GLU A 762 20.23 -34.46 2.06
N PRO A 763 19.50 -35.07 3.01
CA PRO A 763 18.14 -35.53 2.76
C PRO A 763 17.17 -34.36 2.60
N GLU A 764 16.45 -34.36 1.50
CA GLU A 764 15.37 -33.40 1.24
C GLU A 764 14.11 -33.73 2.05
N ALA A 765 13.10 -32.85 2.01
CA ALA A 765 11.85 -32.98 2.76
C ALA A 765 11.18 -34.37 2.64
N ALA A 766 11.18 -34.98 1.45
CA ALA A 766 10.63 -36.32 1.24
C ALA A 766 11.42 -37.41 1.98
N ALA A 767 12.74 -37.32 1.97
CA ALA A 767 13.63 -38.25 2.69
C ALA A 767 13.51 -38.06 4.21
N LEU A 768 13.37 -36.81 4.68
CA LEU A 768 13.11 -36.53 6.09
C LEU A 768 11.74 -37.06 6.56
N ARG A 769 10.70 -36.97 5.72
CA ARG A 769 9.39 -37.58 5.99
C ARG A 769 9.48 -39.12 6.05
N ALA A 770 10.23 -39.73 5.15
CA ALA A 770 10.51 -41.18 5.19
C ALA A 770 11.26 -41.58 6.47
N LEU A 771 12.26 -40.79 6.88
CA LEU A 771 12.98 -40.99 8.14
C LEU A 771 12.04 -40.90 9.34
N ALA A 772 11.14 -39.91 9.35
CA ALA A 772 10.10 -39.75 10.37
C ALA A 772 9.06 -40.87 10.38
N ALA A 773 8.85 -41.55 9.25
CA ALA A 773 8.03 -42.75 9.16
C ALA A 773 8.77 -44.04 9.60
N GLY A 774 10.05 -43.94 9.99
CA GLY A 774 10.86 -45.06 10.47
C GLY A 774 11.65 -45.81 9.38
N SER A 775 11.69 -45.27 8.16
CA SER A 775 12.38 -45.86 7.01
C SER A 775 13.91 -45.73 7.13
N ALA A 776 14.65 -46.67 6.58
CA ALA A 776 16.10 -46.51 6.39
C ALA A 776 16.35 -45.59 5.18
N VAL A 777 16.86 -44.39 5.41
CA VAL A 777 17.14 -43.43 4.33
C VAL A 777 18.59 -43.56 3.87
N VAL A 778 18.77 -43.78 2.57
CA VAL A 778 20.06 -43.77 1.88
C VAL A 778 20.24 -42.44 1.16
N ALA A 779 21.36 -41.77 1.41
CA ALA A 779 21.74 -40.51 0.79
C ALA A 779 23.24 -40.49 0.49
N GLY A 780 23.72 -39.52 -0.28
CA GLY A 780 25.14 -39.41 -0.58
C GLY A 780 25.95 -38.78 0.55
N PRO A 781 27.28 -38.71 0.39
CA PRO A 781 28.15 -38.09 1.39
C PRO A 781 27.82 -36.60 1.56
N PRO A 782 27.80 -36.09 2.80
CA PRO A 782 27.42 -34.70 3.06
C PRO A 782 28.37 -33.72 2.39
N ALA A 783 27.81 -32.64 1.82
CA ALA A 783 28.60 -31.60 1.17
C ALA A 783 29.54 -30.89 2.19
N PRO A 784 30.72 -30.38 1.76
CA PRO A 784 31.72 -29.78 2.66
C PRO A 784 31.32 -28.49 3.38
N ALA A 785 30.11 -27.97 3.17
CA ALA A 785 29.64 -26.70 3.72
C ALA A 785 28.42 -26.87 4.63
N THR A 786 28.61 -27.47 5.81
CA THR A 786 27.57 -27.51 6.85
C THR A 786 27.57 -26.21 7.66
N LEU A 787 26.97 -25.15 7.10
CA LEU A 787 26.89 -23.78 7.66
C LEU A 787 25.85 -23.58 8.77
N THR A 788 25.39 -24.65 9.43
CA THR A 788 24.39 -24.52 10.51
C THR A 788 24.92 -25.10 11.81
N ASP A 789 24.46 -24.54 12.92
CA ASP A 789 24.73 -24.95 14.30
C ASP A 789 24.09 -26.30 14.68
N LEU A 790 23.42 -26.96 13.72
CA LEU A 790 22.61 -28.15 13.95
C LEU A 790 23.22 -29.39 13.28
N PRO A 791 23.10 -30.57 13.91
CA PRO A 791 23.69 -31.81 13.41
C PRO A 791 23.01 -32.28 12.11
N ALA A 792 23.75 -33.02 11.29
CA ALA A 792 23.19 -33.66 10.10
C ALA A 792 22.20 -34.78 10.45
N ALA A 793 21.29 -35.09 9.53
CA ALA A 793 20.37 -36.21 9.66
C ALA A 793 21.13 -37.54 9.60
N PRO A 794 20.77 -38.54 10.43
CA PRO A 794 21.44 -39.84 10.49
C PRO A 794 21.02 -40.76 9.32
N CYS A 795 21.40 -40.39 8.11
CA CYS A 795 21.20 -41.20 6.90
C CYS A 795 22.32 -42.24 6.73
N THR A 796 22.00 -43.33 6.05
CA THR A 796 23.03 -44.28 5.57
C THR A 796 23.68 -43.67 4.34
N VAL A 797 25.00 -43.49 4.39
CA VAL A 797 25.75 -42.85 3.30
C VAL A 797 26.13 -43.89 2.25
N ALA A 798 25.86 -43.58 0.98
CA ALA A 798 26.29 -44.38 -0.16
C ALA A 798 26.93 -43.51 -1.25
N GLU A 799 28.02 -43.99 -1.83
CA GLU A 799 28.57 -43.48 -3.10
C GLU A 799 28.02 -44.29 -4.28
N ASP A 800 28.05 -43.73 -5.49
CA ASP A 800 27.57 -44.39 -6.73
C ASP A 800 28.08 -45.84 -6.85
N ALA A 801 29.37 -46.07 -6.58
CA ALA A 801 30.01 -47.37 -6.68
C ALA A 801 29.61 -48.38 -5.58
N THR A 802 29.03 -47.90 -4.48
CA THR A 802 28.69 -48.70 -3.29
C THR A 802 27.19 -48.81 -3.05
N LEU A 803 26.38 -48.17 -3.91
CA LEU A 803 24.94 -48.04 -3.73
C LEU A 803 24.24 -49.40 -3.63
N VAL A 804 24.57 -50.32 -4.54
CA VAL A 804 23.97 -51.65 -4.60
C VAL A 804 24.22 -52.42 -3.30
N ASP A 805 25.48 -52.52 -2.89
CA ASP A 805 25.88 -53.24 -1.67
C ASP A 805 25.28 -52.61 -0.42
N THR A 806 25.22 -51.28 -0.36
CA THR A 806 24.64 -50.55 0.78
C THR A 806 23.15 -50.83 0.93
N VAL A 807 22.38 -50.77 -0.16
CA VAL A 807 20.93 -51.02 -0.12
C VAL A 807 20.65 -52.50 0.17
N LEU A 808 21.39 -53.43 -0.43
CA LEU A 808 21.23 -54.86 -0.13
C LEU A 808 21.60 -55.19 1.32
N GLY A 809 22.66 -54.58 1.86
CA GLY A 809 23.04 -54.74 3.27
C GLY A 809 21.98 -54.22 4.24
N LEU A 810 21.31 -53.11 3.92
CA LEU A 810 20.15 -52.63 4.68
C LEU A 810 18.96 -53.58 4.59
N LEU A 811 18.78 -54.25 3.45
CA LEU A 811 17.71 -55.23 3.28
C LEU A 811 17.94 -56.53 4.09
N GLU A 812 19.20 -56.84 4.37
CA GLU A 812 19.63 -58.01 5.13
C GLU A 812 20.00 -57.68 6.59
N GLU A 813 19.73 -56.45 7.03
CA GLU A 813 20.12 -55.94 8.34
C GLU A 813 19.49 -56.71 9.51
N ASP A 814 20.29 -57.01 10.53
CA ASP A 814 19.79 -57.62 11.77
C ASP A 814 18.80 -56.67 12.51
N PRO A 815 17.70 -57.19 13.07
CA PRO A 815 16.72 -56.39 13.80
C PRO A 815 17.27 -55.49 14.91
N ALA A 816 18.41 -55.81 15.55
CA ALA A 816 19.02 -54.95 16.56
C ALA A 816 19.62 -53.67 15.96
N ALA A 817 20.38 -53.79 14.87
CA ALA A 817 20.96 -52.65 14.16
C ALA A 817 19.86 -51.74 13.59
N GLY A 818 18.79 -52.33 13.04
CA GLY A 818 17.65 -51.55 12.57
C GLY A 818 16.91 -50.81 13.69
N ARG A 819 16.85 -51.36 14.92
CA ARG A 819 16.30 -50.65 16.09
C ARG A 819 17.18 -49.47 16.50
N GLU A 820 18.49 -49.66 16.54
CA GLU A 820 19.45 -48.60 16.90
C GLU A 820 19.40 -47.44 15.89
N ARG A 821 19.37 -47.73 14.59
CA ARG A 821 19.21 -46.69 13.55
C ARG A 821 17.93 -45.88 13.75
N ARG A 822 16.79 -46.56 14.00
CA ARG A 822 15.51 -45.87 14.24
C ARG A 822 15.54 -45.02 15.52
N ALA A 823 16.23 -45.46 16.57
CA ALA A 823 16.40 -44.68 17.79
C ALA A 823 17.21 -43.39 17.54
N LEU A 824 18.33 -43.49 16.79
CA LEU A 824 19.14 -42.32 16.39
C LEU A 824 18.36 -41.34 15.51
N ALA A 825 17.58 -41.87 14.55
CA ALA A 825 16.68 -41.07 13.73
C ALA A 825 15.65 -40.32 14.58
N ARG A 826 15.05 -41.00 15.56
CA ARG A 826 14.07 -40.41 16.47
C ARG A 826 14.68 -39.30 17.32
N GLU A 827 15.84 -39.52 17.92
CA GLU A 827 16.55 -38.51 18.71
C GLU A 827 16.86 -37.26 17.86
N HIS A 828 17.34 -37.46 16.63
CA HIS A 828 17.59 -36.36 15.71
C HIS A 828 16.31 -35.58 15.38
N LEU A 829 15.22 -36.29 15.05
CA LEU A 829 13.93 -35.67 14.74
C LEU A 829 13.39 -34.88 15.93
N ASP A 830 13.43 -35.43 17.15
CA ASP A 830 12.94 -34.75 18.34
C ASP A 830 13.75 -33.47 18.63
N ARG A 831 15.06 -33.49 18.39
CA ARG A 831 15.97 -32.35 18.59
C ARG A 831 15.86 -31.26 17.52
N VAL A 832 15.73 -31.64 16.24
CA VAL A 832 15.88 -30.72 15.10
C VAL A 832 14.56 -30.41 14.40
N HIS A 833 13.71 -31.43 14.24
CA HIS A 833 12.51 -31.38 13.41
C HIS A 833 11.20 -31.42 14.21
N SER A 834 11.25 -31.57 15.54
CA SER A 834 10.03 -31.53 16.34
C SER A 834 9.32 -30.18 16.16
N PRO A 835 7.99 -30.16 16.06
CA PRO A 835 7.25 -28.92 15.91
C PRO A 835 7.62 -27.85 16.97
N GLN A 836 7.94 -28.27 18.19
CA GLN A 836 8.39 -27.40 19.28
C GLN A 836 9.78 -26.80 19.02
N ALA A 837 10.77 -27.62 18.61
CA ALA A 837 12.11 -27.12 18.29
C ALA A 837 12.07 -26.15 17.09
N VAL A 838 11.26 -26.46 16.08
CA VAL A 838 11.06 -25.63 14.90
C VAL A 838 10.36 -24.31 15.26
N ALA A 839 9.33 -24.32 16.11
CA ALA A 839 8.65 -23.11 16.56
C ALA A 839 9.58 -22.20 17.39
N ALA A 840 10.41 -22.77 18.27
CA ALA A 840 11.40 -22.01 19.03
C ALA A 840 12.45 -21.37 18.11
N ARG A 841 12.94 -22.10 17.10
CA ARG A 841 13.87 -21.55 16.11
C ARG A 841 13.22 -20.48 15.25
N LEU A 842 11.98 -20.67 14.82
CA LEU A 842 11.24 -19.66 14.06
C LEU A 842 11.14 -18.35 14.85
N LEU A 843 10.82 -18.43 16.14
CA LEU A 843 10.75 -17.25 17.01
C LEU A 843 12.10 -16.51 17.07
N ALA A 844 13.21 -17.24 17.18
CA ALA A 844 14.55 -16.66 17.18
C ALA A 844 14.95 -16.06 15.82
N LEU A 845 14.55 -16.68 14.69
CA LEU A 845 14.83 -16.16 13.35
C LEU A 845 14.01 -14.91 13.02
N LEU A 846 12.80 -14.79 13.58
CA LEU A 846 11.96 -13.59 13.47
C LEU A 846 12.40 -12.44 14.39
N ASP A 847 13.31 -12.72 15.34
CA ASP A 847 13.81 -11.78 16.35
C ASP A 847 15.34 -11.93 16.53
N PRO A 848 16.16 -11.50 15.55
CA PRO A 848 17.60 -11.50 15.75
C PRO A 848 17.91 -10.49 16.86
N ALA A 849 18.34 -11.00 18.02
CA ALA A 849 18.79 -10.15 19.12
C ALA A 849 19.73 -9.05 18.58
N PRO A 850 19.63 -7.80 19.06
CA PRO A 850 20.51 -6.74 18.59
C PRO A 850 21.96 -7.20 18.73
N PRO A 851 22.81 -6.97 17.71
CA PRO A 851 24.20 -7.42 17.75
C PRO A 851 24.81 -6.93 19.06
N GLN A 852 25.25 -7.87 19.89
CA GLN A 852 25.92 -7.53 21.14
C GLN A 852 27.10 -6.63 20.75
N ARG A 853 27.08 -5.37 21.21
CA ARG A 853 28.23 -4.49 21.04
C ARG A 853 29.44 -5.23 21.59
N PRO A 854 30.55 -5.34 20.84
CA PRO A 854 31.75 -5.93 21.40
C PRO A 854 32.08 -5.16 22.67
N GLN A 855 32.18 -5.88 23.79
CA GLN A 855 32.69 -5.30 25.02
C GLN A 855 34.16 -4.94 24.75
N GLY A 856 34.40 -3.65 24.55
CA GLY A 856 35.71 -3.03 24.39
C GLY A 856 35.72 -1.73 25.16
#